data_AF-A0A284RWY2-F1
#
_entry.id   AF-A0A284RWY2-F1
#
_cell.length_a   1.000
_cell.length_b   1.000
_cell.length_c   1.000
_cell.angle_alpha   90.00
_cell.angle_beta   90.00
_cell.angle_gamma   90.00
#
_symmetry.space_group_name_H-M   'P 1'
#
loop_
_entity.id
_entity.type
_entity.pdbx_description
1 polymer ?
#
loop_
_entity_poly.entity_id
_entity_poly.type
_entity_poly.pdbx_seq_one_letter_code
_entity_poly.pdbx_strand_id
1 'polypeptide(L)'
;MYLFTKSDVKTILVPVVNLIFSRDARSFDQNFQSVFGVVATTEVSLHRKIYMVFWVWIHLLQFCVSNQASSIDEDATNKPWRPLPASRITPEGAHRLRWILLPLCVGLSISQGISRVGIILSLGIWINNDLGFDRHWFTRNLCSALGYWAFNHGATSILCAGKTHFTHDEHSVNDIKLHQLGHHCQIGRHVLVAEMFSSLIVLTTIQAQDFQDIEGDRVMERHTLPILLPTISRNAMLLLLIAWSIGLGQMAQLQGLRYALFTFSGIAVGYRFVAIIAVLSFAKLFYRLNRAKRRQYPGPTPWPVIGNIFPTTRIWEAFANLRPTYGDTFSLTIAGTPIIVLNSAEMGRELLENRSAKYWKRPLPKMIELAGMERGVVFQPDATRLRKSRALIHNAINPRSIPHIRNVLDQHIHMFLHHVLASPEEFMDHLHNTITAIMLLLSHGYTVSGPNDLFLKMAKETVQNFARASDISQFAVEWIPFLSWVPFMPFKSLAKSWLNQYTMLVDDGLKMVNAAMDRGNASYSLLAEAIQTKDKDVDIVDIAKFAAAEVFTDDYSNAEEQTISTMNSFILAMVLHPDVQHRAHAELDATIGCGNFPTYEDQQNLPFINAILKETLRRYTPIPLVHRKPSTDDTVHDFFIAKDTMVLVNFWGMLNDPSTYPDPASFRPERWTCDDTTSIDPLKVVFGFGRRLCPGRLLAEDLLFMMISSTLALFEISPPTNEAGQHVYPTGEYSDGGMIAPLPFKCTFKVRSKELAATVSALG
;
A
#
# COMPACT_ATOMS: atom_id res chain seq x y z
N MET A 1 -11.62 31.37 -31.18
CA MET A 1 -12.43 31.37 -29.94
C MET A 1 -13.03 30.01 -29.60
N TYR A 2 -13.49 29.21 -30.57
CA TYR A 2 -14.08 27.87 -30.36
C TYR A 2 -13.25 26.90 -29.50
N LEU A 3 -11.91 27.01 -29.57
CA LEU A 3 -10.95 26.17 -28.83
C LEU A 3 -10.50 26.76 -27.48
N PHE A 4 -11.10 27.85 -27.00
CA PHE A 4 -10.80 28.44 -25.70
C PHE A 4 -11.89 28.13 -24.67
N THR A 5 -11.51 28.02 -23.40
CA THR A 5 -12.48 27.92 -22.31
C THR A 5 -13.00 29.29 -21.89
N LYS A 6 -14.14 29.29 -21.17
CA LYS A 6 -14.69 30.50 -20.53
C LYS A 6 -13.68 31.15 -19.56
N SER A 7 -12.81 30.34 -18.94
CA SER A 7 -11.76 30.84 -18.04
C SER A 7 -10.66 31.55 -18.81
N ASP A 8 -10.19 30.99 -19.92
CA ASP A 8 -9.11 31.58 -20.75
C ASP A 8 -9.53 32.95 -21.29
N VAL A 9 -10.79 33.07 -21.72
CA VAL A 9 -11.35 34.33 -22.19
C VAL A 9 -11.46 35.36 -21.05
N LYS A 10 -11.94 34.96 -19.86
CA LYS A 10 -12.13 35.88 -18.73
C LYS A 10 -10.83 36.34 -18.08
N THR A 11 -9.83 35.47 -18.01
CA THR A 11 -8.64 35.67 -17.17
C THR A 11 -7.49 36.30 -17.95
N ILE A 12 -7.47 36.15 -19.28
CA ILE A 12 -6.36 36.61 -20.12
C ILE A 12 -6.87 37.53 -21.23
N LEU A 13 -7.91 37.14 -21.98
CA LEU A 13 -8.40 37.95 -23.10
C LEU A 13 -9.07 39.25 -22.64
N VAL A 14 -9.97 39.18 -21.65
CA VAL A 14 -10.71 40.36 -21.14
C VAL A 14 -9.81 41.40 -20.46
N PRO A 15 -8.86 41.03 -19.57
CA PRO A 15 -7.95 42.01 -18.96
C PRO A 15 -7.03 42.68 -19.99
N VAL A 16 -6.44 41.90 -20.91
CA VAL A 16 -5.58 42.41 -21.98
C VAL A 16 -6.37 43.35 -22.90
N VAL A 17 -7.62 43.02 -23.23
CA VAL A 17 -8.49 43.87 -24.07
C VAL A 17 -8.97 45.13 -23.34
N ASN A 18 -9.37 45.05 -22.06
CA ASN A 18 -9.79 46.22 -21.28
C ASN A 18 -8.65 47.24 -21.08
N LEU A 19 -7.39 46.78 -20.97
CA LEU A 19 -6.20 47.63 -20.90
C LEU A 19 -5.90 48.36 -22.23
N ILE A 20 -6.37 47.86 -23.38
CA ILE A 20 -6.13 48.45 -24.71
C ILE A 20 -7.07 49.63 -25.02
N PHE A 21 -8.27 49.62 -24.42
CA PHE A 21 -9.38 50.52 -24.76
C PHE A 21 -9.72 51.56 -23.66
N SER A 22 -9.01 51.58 -22.53
CA SER A 22 -9.12 52.68 -21.55
C SER A 22 -8.52 53.96 -22.15
N ARG A 23 -9.35 54.75 -22.83
CA ARG A 23 -8.94 55.87 -23.69
C ARG A 23 -8.63 57.17 -22.93
N ASP A 24 -8.93 57.27 -21.65
CA ASP A 24 -8.68 58.46 -20.83
C ASP A 24 -8.17 58.08 -19.44
N ALA A 25 -6.87 58.24 -19.21
CA ALA A 25 -6.26 58.13 -17.89
C ALA A 25 -5.35 59.33 -17.60
N ARG A 26 -5.81 60.55 -17.95
CA ARG A 26 -5.14 61.79 -17.51
C ARG A 26 -5.40 62.12 -16.02
N SER A 27 -6.33 61.44 -15.37
CA SER A 27 -6.72 61.67 -13.97
C SER A 27 -6.31 60.55 -13.00
N PHE A 28 -5.70 59.46 -13.49
CA PHE A 28 -5.07 58.47 -12.63
C PHE A 28 -3.59 58.82 -12.52
N ASP A 29 -3.16 59.08 -11.28
CA ASP A 29 -1.79 59.36 -10.90
C ASP A 29 -0.81 58.45 -11.66
N GLN A 30 0.28 59.02 -12.21
CA GLN A 30 1.24 58.32 -13.07
C GLN A 30 1.84 57.06 -12.40
N ASN A 31 1.70 56.95 -11.07
CA ASN A 31 2.13 55.83 -10.26
C ASN A 31 1.18 54.60 -10.28
N PHE A 32 -0.06 54.73 -10.77
CA PHE A 32 -1.07 53.65 -10.73
C PHE A 32 -1.17 52.86 -12.05
N GLN A 33 -0.31 53.13 -13.03
CA GLN A 33 -0.30 52.40 -14.29
C GLN A 33 0.56 51.13 -14.17
N SER A 34 -0.12 49.99 -14.18
CA SER A 34 0.38 48.60 -14.37
C SER A 34 0.69 47.77 -13.11
N VAL A 35 -0.33 47.09 -12.57
CA VAL A 35 -0.15 45.81 -11.84
C VAL A 35 -0.04 44.62 -12.81
N PHE A 36 -0.25 44.86 -14.12
CA PHE A 36 -0.23 43.85 -15.19
C PHE A 36 0.80 44.11 -16.30
N GLY A 37 1.78 45.01 -16.10
CA GLY A 37 2.87 45.27 -17.06
C GLY A 37 2.49 45.88 -18.43
N VAL A 38 1.23 45.84 -18.85
CA VAL A 38 0.81 46.44 -20.14
C VAL A 38 0.60 47.94 -19.96
N VAL A 39 1.56 48.70 -20.46
CA VAL A 39 1.61 50.16 -20.33
C VAL A 39 0.45 50.84 -21.06
N ALA A 40 -0.23 51.74 -20.36
CA ALA A 40 -1.01 52.82 -20.92
C ALA A 40 -0.08 53.79 -21.70
N THR A 41 0.29 53.37 -22.90
CA THR A 41 1.04 54.19 -23.85
C THR A 41 0.01 55.01 -24.61
N THR A 42 0.02 56.33 -24.39
CA THR A 42 -1.00 57.25 -24.93
C THR A 42 -0.97 57.41 -26.45
N GLU A 43 0.02 56.86 -27.14
CA GLU A 43 0.10 56.85 -28.61
C GLU A 43 0.69 55.54 -29.15
N VAL A 44 -0.09 54.46 -29.13
CA VAL A 44 0.24 53.23 -29.87
C VAL A 44 -0.64 53.10 -31.10
N SER A 45 -0.02 52.87 -32.25
CA SER A 45 -0.75 52.64 -33.50
C SER A 45 -1.72 51.47 -33.37
N LEU A 46 -2.92 51.61 -33.95
CA LEU A 46 -3.95 50.58 -33.95
C LEU A 46 -3.43 49.24 -34.48
N HIS A 47 -2.55 49.29 -35.49
CA HIS A 47 -1.82 48.15 -36.02
C HIS A 47 -1.10 47.37 -34.90
N ARG A 48 -0.21 48.00 -34.12
CA ARG A 48 0.55 47.28 -33.06
C ARG A 48 -0.35 46.69 -31.98
N LYS A 49 -1.47 47.35 -31.65
CA LYS A 49 -2.48 46.80 -30.73
C LYS A 49 -3.08 45.51 -31.27
N ILE A 50 -3.43 45.48 -32.57
CA ILE A 50 -3.94 44.28 -33.24
C ILE A 50 -2.89 43.16 -33.25
N TYR A 51 -1.63 43.49 -33.56
CA TYR A 51 -0.54 42.51 -33.57
C TYR A 51 -0.25 41.93 -32.19
N MET A 52 -0.24 42.75 -31.14
CA MET A 52 -0.08 42.27 -29.77
C MET A 52 -1.23 41.34 -29.37
N VAL A 53 -2.48 41.72 -29.64
CA VAL A 53 -3.65 40.86 -29.36
C VAL A 53 -3.55 39.53 -30.10
N PHE A 54 -3.16 39.57 -31.37
CA PHE A 54 -2.96 38.37 -32.18
C PHE A 54 -1.82 37.48 -31.63
N TRP A 55 -0.71 38.10 -31.22
CA TRP A 55 0.43 37.40 -30.62
C TRP A 55 0.08 36.74 -29.28
N VAL A 56 -0.61 37.46 -28.39
CA VAL A 56 -1.14 36.94 -27.11
C VAL A 56 -2.09 35.78 -27.38
N TRP A 57 -2.99 35.95 -28.34
CA TRP A 57 -3.98 34.95 -28.70
C TRP A 57 -3.35 33.65 -29.20
N ILE A 58 -2.35 33.75 -30.09
CA ILE A 58 -1.77 32.55 -30.71
C ILE A 58 -0.85 31.77 -29.77
N HIS A 59 -0.12 32.45 -28.89
CA HIS A 59 0.69 31.79 -27.86
C HIS A 59 -0.19 31.18 -26.75
N LEU A 60 -1.32 31.81 -26.43
CA LEU A 60 -2.29 31.19 -25.53
C LEU A 60 -2.92 29.94 -26.15
N LEU A 61 -3.22 29.97 -27.46
CA LEU A 61 -3.69 28.79 -28.18
C LEU A 61 -2.66 27.66 -28.15
N GLN A 62 -1.39 27.97 -28.38
CA GLN A 62 -0.28 27.00 -28.28
C GLN A 62 -0.22 26.36 -26.88
N PHE A 63 -0.28 27.16 -25.82
CA PHE A 63 -0.29 26.65 -24.44
C PHE A 63 -1.51 25.76 -24.17
N CYS A 64 -2.72 26.23 -24.50
CA CYS A 64 -3.96 25.49 -24.23
C CYS A 64 -4.01 24.16 -24.98
N VAL A 65 -3.58 24.11 -26.25
CA VAL A 65 -3.57 22.88 -27.06
C VAL A 65 -2.48 21.93 -26.58
N SER A 66 -1.30 22.44 -26.24
CA SER A 66 -0.19 21.62 -25.72
C SER A 66 -0.53 21.00 -24.36
N ASN A 67 -1.10 21.76 -23.44
CA ASN A 67 -1.50 21.27 -22.12
C ASN A 67 -2.58 20.18 -22.25
N GLN A 68 -3.69 20.46 -22.95
CA GLN A 68 -4.79 19.51 -23.07
C GLN A 68 -4.41 18.23 -23.83
N ALA A 69 -3.51 18.31 -24.81
CA ALA A 69 -3.07 17.14 -25.56
C ALA A 69 -2.22 16.17 -24.71
N SER A 70 -1.61 16.66 -23.63
CA SER A 70 -0.79 15.85 -22.71
C SER A 70 -1.58 15.30 -21.51
N SER A 71 -2.82 15.75 -21.29
CA SER A 71 -3.57 15.47 -20.06
C SER A 71 -5.07 15.23 -20.27
N ILE A 72 -5.43 14.40 -21.26
CA ILE A 72 -6.84 14.18 -21.65
C ILE A 72 -7.66 13.55 -20.52
N ASP A 73 -7.12 12.54 -19.82
CA ASP A 73 -7.82 11.81 -18.76
C ASP A 73 -8.00 12.67 -17.49
N GLU A 74 -7.01 13.49 -17.17
CA GLU A 74 -7.09 14.51 -16.11
C GLU A 74 -8.21 15.51 -16.40
N ASP A 75 -8.21 16.07 -17.61
CA ASP A 75 -9.19 17.07 -18.02
C ASP A 75 -10.60 16.48 -18.13
N ALA A 76 -10.74 15.19 -18.47
CA ALA A 76 -12.03 14.50 -18.45
C ALA A 76 -12.61 14.41 -17.03
N THR A 77 -11.75 14.24 -16.02
CA THR A 77 -12.15 14.11 -14.61
C THR A 77 -12.54 15.46 -14.00
N ASN A 78 -11.69 16.49 -14.16
CA ASN A 78 -11.86 17.77 -13.48
C ASN A 78 -12.56 18.84 -14.33
N LYS A 79 -12.42 18.79 -15.66
CA LYS A 79 -12.75 19.89 -16.59
C LYS A 79 -13.42 19.37 -17.88
N PRO A 80 -14.53 18.61 -17.79
CA PRO A 80 -15.15 17.94 -18.94
C PRO A 80 -15.63 18.91 -20.05
N TRP A 81 -15.75 20.20 -19.76
CA TRP A 81 -16.12 21.25 -20.73
C TRP A 81 -14.96 21.75 -21.60
N ARG A 82 -13.71 21.28 -21.39
CA ARG A 82 -12.55 21.65 -22.22
C ARG A 82 -12.66 21.07 -23.64
N PRO A 83 -12.07 21.72 -24.66
CA PRO A 83 -12.19 21.31 -26.06
C PRO A 83 -11.95 19.82 -26.39
N LEU A 84 -10.93 19.18 -25.78
CA LEU A 84 -10.63 17.76 -26.01
C LEU A 84 -11.65 16.82 -25.34
N PRO A 85 -11.91 16.91 -24.02
CA PRO A 85 -12.96 16.11 -23.36
C PRO A 85 -14.36 16.33 -23.94
N ALA A 86 -14.68 17.56 -24.35
CA ALA A 86 -15.97 17.92 -24.96
C ALA A 86 -16.05 17.57 -26.46
N SER A 87 -15.07 16.85 -27.01
CA SER A 87 -15.00 16.42 -28.41
C SER A 87 -15.12 17.55 -29.44
N ARG A 88 -14.71 18.78 -29.10
CA ARG A 88 -14.69 19.92 -30.03
C ARG A 88 -13.55 19.83 -31.04
N ILE A 89 -12.48 19.11 -30.69
CA ILE A 89 -11.35 18.78 -31.55
C ILE A 89 -10.95 17.33 -31.26
N THR A 90 -10.55 16.58 -32.29
CA THR A 90 -10.07 15.20 -32.10
C THR A 90 -8.66 15.19 -31.48
N PRO A 91 -8.28 14.14 -30.71
CA PRO A 91 -6.92 14.00 -30.17
C PRO A 91 -5.83 14.12 -31.23
N GLU A 92 -6.03 13.47 -32.38
CA GLU A 92 -5.12 13.56 -33.53
C GLU A 92 -5.04 14.97 -34.11
N GLY A 93 -6.19 15.66 -34.20
CA GLY A 93 -6.27 17.06 -34.64
C GLY A 93 -5.53 18.00 -33.70
N ALA A 94 -5.67 17.80 -32.38
CA ALA A 94 -4.96 18.58 -31.36
C ALA A 94 -3.45 18.33 -31.40
N HIS A 95 -3.01 17.08 -31.59
CA HIS A 95 -1.60 16.74 -31.71
C HIS A 95 -0.95 17.38 -32.94
N ARG A 96 -1.63 17.34 -34.11
CA ARG A 96 -1.16 18.05 -35.31
C ARG A 96 -1.10 19.56 -35.10
N LEU A 97 -2.16 20.13 -34.52
CA LEU A 97 -2.25 21.56 -34.26
C LEU A 97 -1.13 22.05 -33.31
N ARG A 98 -0.79 21.28 -32.27
CA ARG A 98 0.33 21.56 -31.35
C ARG A 98 1.64 21.80 -32.11
N TRP A 99 2.00 20.88 -33.00
CA TRP A 99 3.26 20.95 -33.73
C TRP A 99 3.26 21.97 -34.87
N ILE A 100 2.09 22.31 -35.42
CA ILE A 100 1.94 23.42 -36.39
C ILE A 100 2.10 24.78 -35.70
N LEU A 101 1.55 24.94 -34.49
CA LEU A 101 1.59 26.20 -33.75
C LEU A 101 3.00 26.58 -33.30
N LEU A 102 3.87 25.60 -33.00
CA LEU A 102 5.23 25.85 -32.54
C LEU A 102 6.08 26.71 -33.51
N PRO A 103 6.34 26.28 -34.77
CA PRO A 103 7.11 27.08 -35.73
C PRO A 103 6.40 28.39 -36.09
N LEU A 104 5.06 28.40 -36.05
CA LEU A 104 4.26 29.58 -36.37
C LEU A 104 4.37 30.67 -35.28
N CYS A 105 4.34 30.30 -34.00
CA CYS A 105 4.53 31.22 -32.88
C CYS A 105 5.95 31.79 -32.84
N VAL A 106 6.96 30.96 -33.12
CA VAL A 106 8.36 31.40 -33.25
C VAL A 106 8.55 32.33 -34.45
N GLY A 107 8.03 31.96 -35.62
CA GLY A 107 8.10 32.77 -36.84
C GLY A 107 7.43 34.14 -36.69
N LEU A 108 6.24 34.18 -36.08
CA LEU A 108 5.56 35.43 -35.75
C LEU A 108 6.41 36.29 -34.79
N SER A 109 7.00 35.70 -33.76
CA SER A 109 7.86 36.41 -32.81
C SER A 109 9.12 36.97 -33.47
N ILE A 110 9.71 36.26 -34.43
CA ILE A 110 10.83 36.75 -35.25
C ILE A 110 10.39 37.94 -36.12
N SER A 111 9.22 37.85 -36.77
CA SER A 111 8.70 38.93 -37.62
C SER A 111 8.47 40.25 -36.88
N GLN A 112 8.24 40.17 -35.56
CA GLN A 112 8.00 41.33 -34.70
C GLN A 112 9.26 41.78 -33.92
N GLY A 113 10.43 41.20 -34.20
CA GLY A 113 11.69 41.56 -33.54
C GLY A 113 11.82 41.09 -32.08
N ILE A 114 10.98 40.16 -31.63
CA ILE A 114 10.94 39.64 -30.24
C ILE A 114 11.28 38.14 -30.19
N SER A 115 12.17 37.69 -31.07
CA SER A 115 12.54 36.27 -31.25
C SER A 115 12.94 35.58 -29.94
N ARG A 116 13.73 36.26 -29.08
CA ARG A 116 14.18 35.72 -27.79
C ARG A 116 13.02 35.32 -26.88
N VAL A 117 12.02 36.19 -26.74
CA VAL A 117 10.88 35.98 -25.84
C VAL A 117 9.95 34.91 -26.38
N GLY A 118 9.67 34.92 -27.69
CA GLY A 118 8.85 33.89 -28.34
C GLY A 118 9.45 32.49 -28.26
N ILE A 119 10.79 32.38 -28.39
CA ILE A 119 11.52 31.12 -28.20
C ILE A 119 11.46 30.67 -26.74
N ILE A 120 11.70 31.56 -25.77
CA ILE A 120 11.63 31.23 -24.33
C ILE A 120 10.23 30.71 -23.97
N LEU A 121 9.17 31.36 -24.45
CA LEU A 121 7.80 30.97 -24.17
C LEU A 121 7.45 29.61 -24.80
N SER A 122 7.83 29.40 -26.06
CA SER A 122 7.60 28.14 -26.79
C SER A 122 8.37 26.96 -26.17
N LEU A 123 9.64 27.17 -25.80
CA LEU A 123 10.45 26.17 -25.10
C LEU A 123 9.91 25.91 -23.70
N GLY A 124 9.48 26.94 -22.98
CA GLY A 124 8.88 26.79 -21.65
C GLY A 124 7.62 25.92 -21.65
N ILE A 125 6.77 26.06 -22.67
CA ILE A 125 5.58 25.20 -22.85
C ILE A 125 6.00 23.74 -23.08
N TRP A 126 7.01 23.52 -23.92
CA TRP A 126 7.56 22.18 -24.18
C TRP A 126 8.20 21.55 -22.93
N ILE A 127 9.05 22.29 -22.21
CA ILE A 127 9.66 21.83 -20.95
C ILE A 127 8.59 21.48 -19.91
N ASN A 128 7.59 22.34 -19.77
CA ASN A 128 6.52 22.13 -18.79
C ASN A 128 5.74 20.83 -19.05
N ASN A 129 5.38 20.56 -20.31
CA ASN A 129 4.47 19.47 -20.65
C ASN A 129 5.19 18.16 -21.05
N ASP A 130 6.32 18.25 -21.76
CA ASP A 130 7.03 17.07 -22.30
C ASP A 130 8.17 16.60 -21.40
N LEU A 131 8.83 17.51 -20.65
CA LEU A 131 9.85 17.14 -19.65
C LEU A 131 9.27 16.97 -18.24
N GLY A 132 7.96 17.15 -18.07
CA GLY A 132 7.25 16.88 -16.81
C GLY A 132 7.58 17.87 -15.68
N PHE A 133 7.95 19.11 -16.00
CA PHE A 133 8.24 20.13 -14.99
C PHE A 133 6.98 20.57 -14.23
N ASP A 134 5.80 20.26 -14.74
CA ASP A 134 4.50 20.41 -14.08
C ASP A 134 4.26 19.41 -12.93
N ARG A 135 5.06 18.32 -12.85
CA ARG A 135 4.87 17.24 -11.87
C ARG A 135 5.34 17.58 -10.46
N HIS A 136 6.29 18.49 -10.28
CA HIS A 136 6.79 18.88 -8.97
C HIS A 136 6.40 20.33 -8.65
N TRP A 137 5.91 20.60 -7.44
CA TRP A 137 5.40 21.92 -7.05
C TRP A 137 6.40 23.07 -7.34
N PHE A 138 7.69 22.87 -7.05
CA PHE A 138 8.69 23.93 -7.23
C PHE A 138 8.92 24.26 -8.71
N THR A 139 9.13 23.23 -9.53
CA THR A 139 9.38 23.41 -10.97
C THR A 139 8.13 23.94 -11.66
N ARG A 140 6.95 23.48 -11.27
CA ARG A 140 5.64 23.99 -11.75
C ARG A 140 5.49 25.47 -11.45
N ASN A 141 5.74 25.90 -10.21
CA ASN A 141 5.64 27.30 -9.80
C ASN A 141 6.63 28.17 -10.58
N LEU A 142 7.87 27.71 -10.73
CA LEU A 142 8.92 28.42 -11.45
C LEU A 142 8.61 28.54 -12.95
N CYS A 143 8.24 27.44 -13.61
CA CYS A 143 7.86 27.43 -15.02
C CYS A 143 6.63 28.31 -15.28
N SER A 144 5.63 28.28 -14.40
CA SER A 144 4.44 29.13 -14.50
C SER A 144 4.79 30.62 -14.37
N ALA A 145 5.66 30.97 -13.42
CA ALA A 145 6.11 32.35 -13.22
C ALA A 145 6.93 32.89 -14.40
N LEU A 146 7.84 32.07 -14.94
CA LEU A 146 8.66 32.40 -16.12
C LEU A 146 7.82 32.48 -17.39
N GLY A 147 6.85 31.59 -17.56
CA GLY A 147 5.90 31.62 -18.67
C GLY A 147 5.04 32.89 -18.63
N TYR A 148 4.53 33.25 -17.45
CA TYR A 148 3.77 34.48 -17.27
C TYR A 148 4.61 35.75 -17.52
N TRP A 149 5.87 35.75 -17.07
CA TRP A 149 6.82 36.82 -17.38
C TRP A 149 7.03 36.96 -18.89
N ALA A 150 7.41 35.88 -19.58
CA ALA A 150 7.69 35.89 -21.01
C ALA A 150 6.46 36.32 -21.82
N PHE A 151 5.27 35.89 -21.39
CA PHE A 151 4.01 36.29 -22.01
C PHE A 151 3.76 37.81 -21.90
N ASN A 152 3.90 38.38 -20.70
CA ASN A 152 3.73 39.83 -20.50
C ASN A 152 4.82 40.64 -21.19
N HIS A 153 6.08 40.24 -21.03
CA HIS A 153 7.23 40.93 -21.60
C HIS A 153 7.19 40.95 -23.12
N GLY A 154 6.73 39.87 -23.75
CA GLY A 154 6.51 39.80 -25.20
C GLY A 154 5.42 40.76 -25.67
N ALA A 155 4.27 40.79 -24.98
CA ALA A 155 3.19 41.71 -25.29
C ALA A 155 3.61 43.19 -25.13
N THR A 156 4.31 43.52 -24.04
CA THR A 156 4.88 44.85 -23.78
C THR A 156 5.88 45.25 -24.86
N SER A 157 6.76 44.34 -25.26
CA SER A 157 7.80 44.60 -26.27
C SER A 157 7.22 44.95 -27.64
N ILE A 158 6.14 44.29 -28.07
CA ILE A 158 5.45 44.57 -29.34
C ILE A 158 4.89 46.00 -29.36
N LEU A 159 4.31 46.43 -28.23
CA LEU A 159 3.73 47.77 -28.09
C LEU A 159 4.81 48.86 -28.11
N CYS A 160 5.97 48.62 -27.51
CA CYS A 160 7.01 49.63 -27.33
C CYS A 160 8.06 49.71 -28.46
N ALA A 161 8.13 48.74 -29.39
CA ALA A 161 9.12 48.68 -30.47
C ALA A 161 8.97 49.78 -31.58
N GLY A 162 8.37 50.93 -31.27
CA GLY A 162 8.06 52.02 -32.23
C GLY A 162 8.58 53.42 -31.85
N LYS A 163 9.34 53.60 -30.77
CA LYS A 163 9.92 54.90 -30.40
C LYS A 163 11.30 55.10 -31.03
N THR A 164 11.37 55.72 -32.21
CA THR A 164 12.57 56.42 -32.68
C THR A 164 12.52 57.85 -32.16
N HIS A 165 13.38 58.22 -31.20
CA HIS A 165 13.62 59.63 -30.89
C HIS A 165 14.43 60.23 -32.04
N PHE A 166 13.81 61.08 -32.87
CA PHE A 166 14.55 62.00 -33.73
C PHE A 166 14.91 63.22 -32.87
N THR A 167 16.16 63.32 -32.43
CA THR A 167 16.74 64.60 -32.01
C THR A 167 17.30 65.27 -33.25
N HIS A 168 16.71 66.41 -33.66
CA HIS A 168 17.33 67.32 -34.61
C HIS A 168 18.57 67.92 -33.93
N ASP A 169 19.77 67.54 -34.37
CA ASP A 169 20.98 68.34 -34.19
C ASP A 169 21.34 68.97 -35.53
N GLU A 170 21.21 70.29 -35.60
CA GLU A 170 21.83 71.11 -36.63
C GLU A 170 23.34 71.14 -36.36
N HIS A 171 24.11 70.47 -37.23
CA HIS A 171 25.53 70.66 -37.56
C HIS A 171 26.32 69.34 -37.62
N SER A 172 26.32 68.69 -38.79
CA SER A 172 27.53 68.44 -39.58
C SER A 172 27.22 67.46 -40.72
N VAL A 173 27.77 67.80 -41.87
CA VAL A 173 27.74 67.00 -43.10
C VAL A 173 28.87 65.97 -43.01
N ASN A 174 28.59 64.75 -43.44
CA ASN A 174 29.46 63.56 -43.60
C ASN A 174 29.48 62.57 -42.43
N ASP A 175 28.60 61.56 -42.50
CA ASP A 175 29.02 60.15 -42.40
C ASP A 175 27.86 59.23 -42.76
N ILE A 176 27.94 58.59 -43.93
CA ILE A 176 27.11 57.44 -44.27
C ILE A 176 27.65 56.26 -43.45
N LYS A 177 27.06 56.00 -42.28
CA LYS A 177 27.21 54.74 -41.55
C LYS A 177 25.90 53.97 -41.57
N LEU A 178 25.97 52.77 -42.16
CA LEU A 178 25.00 51.68 -42.04
C LEU A 178 24.70 51.45 -40.54
N HIS A 179 23.62 52.04 -40.01
CA HIS A 179 23.16 51.72 -38.68
C HIS A 179 22.34 50.43 -38.73
N GLN A 180 22.92 49.39 -38.14
CA GLN A 180 22.36 48.06 -37.93
C GLN A 180 20.89 48.10 -37.49
N LEU A 181 20.11 47.17 -38.04
CA LEU A 181 18.79 46.72 -37.59
C LEU A 181 18.85 46.20 -36.12
N GLY A 182 18.98 47.11 -35.17
CA GLY A 182 18.88 46.86 -33.74
C GLY A 182 17.76 47.69 -33.16
N HIS A 183 16.51 47.24 -33.30
CA HIS A 183 15.38 47.82 -32.57
C HIS A 183 15.49 47.46 -31.08
N HIS A 184 16.38 48.11 -30.34
CA HIS A 184 16.40 48.02 -28.89
C HIS A 184 15.29 48.91 -28.31
N CYS A 185 14.13 48.28 -28.10
CA CYS A 185 13.02 48.82 -27.34
C CYS A 185 13.46 49.08 -25.89
N GLN A 186 13.56 50.34 -25.46
CA GLN A 186 13.80 50.67 -24.05
C GLN A 186 12.48 50.59 -23.28
N ILE A 187 12.26 49.47 -22.60
CA ILE A 187 11.14 49.29 -21.65
C ILE A 187 11.48 50.07 -20.37
N GLY A 188 10.55 50.92 -19.92
CA GLY A 188 10.75 51.73 -18.72
C GLY A 188 10.94 50.88 -17.46
N ARG A 189 11.78 51.35 -16.53
CA ARG A 189 12.09 50.64 -15.28
C ARG A 189 10.85 50.27 -14.46
N HIS A 190 9.83 51.13 -14.43
CA HIS A 190 8.57 50.88 -13.72
C HIS A 190 7.80 49.66 -14.27
N VAL A 191 7.90 49.43 -15.59
CA VAL A 191 7.22 48.33 -16.28
C VAL A 191 7.90 47.00 -15.98
N LEU A 192 9.24 46.98 -16.00
CA LEU A 192 10.02 45.81 -15.61
C LEU A 192 9.78 45.42 -14.15
N VAL A 193 9.65 46.41 -13.26
CA VAL A 193 9.30 46.20 -11.85
C VAL A 193 7.89 45.58 -11.74
N ALA A 194 6.92 46.10 -12.47
CA ALA A 194 5.56 45.54 -12.50
C ALA A 194 5.54 44.09 -13.00
N GLU A 195 6.22 43.78 -14.11
CA GLU A 195 6.34 42.42 -14.66
C GLU A 195 6.96 41.45 -13.65
N MET A 196 8.01 41.89 -12.94
CA MET A 196 8.66 41.09 -11.89
C MET A 196 7.70 40.77 -10.74
N PHE A 197 6.92 41.76 -10.28
CA PHE A 197 5.94 41.54 -9.21
C PHE A 197 4.80 40.62 -9.64
N SER A 198 4.28 40.76 -10.86
CA SER A 198 3.27 39.84 -11.39
C SER A 198 3.79 38.39 -11.41
N SER A 199 5.05 38.19 -11.80
CA SER A 199 5.68 36.86 -11.79
C SER A 199 5.92 36.31 -10.38
N LEU A 200 6.31 37.15 -9.41
CA LEU A 200 6.46 36.75 -8.01
C LEU A 200 5.12 36.38 -7.36
N ILE A 201 4.04 37.09 -7.71
CA ILE A 201 2.68 36.72 -7.29
C ILE A 201 2.35 35.33 -7.82
N VAL A 202 2.50 35.10 -9.13
CA VAL A 202 2.25 33.78 -9.74
C VAL A 202 3.11 32.69 -9.07
N LEU A 203 4.41 32.93 -8.88
CA LEU A 203 5.33 31.99 -8.24
C LEU A 203 4.86 31.52 -6.86
N THR A 204 4.26 32.43 -6.10
CA THR A 204 3.85 32.19 -4.70
C THR A 204 2.39 31.78 -4.56
N THR A 205 1.52 32.13 -5.51
CA THR A 205 0.07 31.90 -5.40
C THR A 205 -0.52 30.94 -6.43
N ILE A 206 0.26 30.39 -7.38
CA ILE A 206 -0.27 29.47 -8.41
C ILE A 206 -0.94 28.23 -7.80
N GLN A 207 -0.46 27.79 -6.63
CA GLN A 207 -1.06 26.71 -5.83
C GLN A 207 -2.55 26.92 -5.49
N ALA A 208 -3.07 28.16 -5.61
CA ALA A 208 -4.49 28.45 -5.51
C ALA A 208 -5.33 27.65 -6.54
N GLN A 209 -4.79 27.44 -7.74
CA GLN A 209 -5.43 26.68 -8.82
C GLN A 209 -5.39 25.18 -8.51
N ASP A 210 -4.28 24.69 -7.97
CA ASP A 210 -4.05 23.29 -7.64
C ASP A 210 -5.06 22.76 -6.60
N PHE A 211 -5.65 23.62 -5.75
CA PHE A 211 -6.68 23.20 -4.80
C PHE A 211 -7.96 22.68 -5.46
N GLN A 212 -8.27 23.10 -6.70
CA GLN A 212 -9.43 22.63 -7.46
C GLN A 212 -9.12 21.37 -8.26
N ASP A 213 -7.84 21.12 -8.56
CA ASP A 213 -7.39 20.05 -9.46
C ASP A 213 -6.82 18.83 -8.72
N ILE A 214 -6.92 18.79 -7.38
CA ILE A 214 -6.32 17.75 -6.50
C ILE A 214 -6.56 16.32 -7.00
N GLU A 215 -7.77 16.00 -7.47
CA GLU A 215 -8.10 14.64 -7.86
C GLU A 215 -7.47 14.25 -9.21
N GLY A 216 -7.57 15.11 -10.23
CA GLY A 216 -6.84 14.91 -11.49
C GLY A 216 -5.32 14.95 -11.31
N ASP A 217 -4.77 15.81 -10.45
CA ASP A 217 -3.34 15.82 -10.12
C ASP A 217 -2.91 14.48 -9.48
N ARG A 218 -3.76 13.83 -8.67
CA ARG A 218 -3.49 12.48 -8.13
C ARG A 218 -3.49 11.41 -9.22
N VAL A 219 -4.44 11.46 -10.16
CA VAL A 219 -4.51 10.53 -11.29
C VAL A 219 -3.26 10.64 -12.18
N MET A 220 -2.71 11.85 -12.31
CA MET A 220 -1.51 12.12 -13.10
C MET A 220 -0.20 12.01 -12.30
N GLU A 221 -0.26 11.50 -11.07
CA GLU A 221 0.88 11.36 -10.16
C GLU A 221 1.68 12.67 -9.93
N ARG A 222 1.00 13.83 -9.95
CA ARG A 222 1.62 15.13 -9.69
C ARG A 222 1.75 15.39 -8.19
N HIS A 223 2.86 16.02 -7.83
CA HIS A 223 3.24 16.37 -6.46
C HIS A 223 3.06 17.88 -6.21
N THR A 224 1.81 18.37 -6.24
CA THR A 224 1.47 19.78 -5.96
C THR A 224 1.36 20.06 -4.46
N LEU A 225 1.54 21.32 -4.04
CA LEU A 225 1.52 21.72 -2.63
C LEU A 225 0.23 21.34 -1.87
N PRO A 226 -0.98 21.43 -2.46
CA PRO A 226 -2.21 20.96 -1.83
C PRO A 226 -2.27 19.45 -1.54
N ILE A 227 -1.60 18.63 -2.36
CA ILE A 227 -1.50 17.18 -2.16
C ILE A 227 -0.48 16.86 -1.07
N LEU A 228 0.69 17.51 -1.15
CA LEU A 228 1.83 17.23 -0.27
C LEU A 228 1.64 17.74 1.16
N LEU A 229 1.21 18.99 1.31
CA LEU A 229 1.11 19.68 2.59
C LEU A 229 -0.23 20.43 2.67
N PRO A 230 -1.37 19.73 2.81
CA PRO A 230 -2.70 20.33 2.67
C PRO A 230 -2.96 21.44 3.70
N THR A 231 -2.46 21.30 4.93
CA THR A 231 -2.64 22.30 5.99
C THR A 231 -1.71 23.49 5.81
N ILE A 232 -0.43 23.23 5.50
CA ILE A 232 0.58 24.29 5.35
C ILE A 232 0.29 25.12 4.10
N SER A 233 -0.04 24.50 2.97
CA SER A 233 -0.38 25.21 1.72
C SER A 233 -1.58 26.14 1.89
N ARG A 234 -2.62 25.72 2.62
CA ARG A 234 -3.81 26.56 2.91
C ARG A 234 -3.47 27.76 3.79
N ASN A 235 -2.67 27.55 4.84
CA ASN A 235 -2.23 28.63 5.72
C ASN A 235 -1.26 29.58 5.00
N ALA A 236 -0.36 29.04 4.18
CA ALA A 236 0.56 29.81 3.35
C ALA A 236 -0.22 30.70 2.37
N MET A 237 -1.30 30.19 1.75
CA MET A 237 -2.15 31.00 0.87
C MET A 237 -2.78 32.20 1.58
N LEU A 238 -3.27 32.04 2.81
CA LEU A 238 -3.79 33.16 3.60
C LEU A 238 -2.69 34.21 3.85
N LEU A 239 -1.53 33.77 4.33
CA LEU A 239 -0.42 34.67 4.66
C LEU A 239 0.13 35.39 3.42
N LEU A 240 0.30 34.67 2.31
CA LEU A 240 0.81 35.21 1.05
C LEU A 240 -0.16 36.22 0.43
N LEU A 241 -1.47 35.95 0.45
CA LEU A 241 -2.46 36.90 -0.07
C LEU A 241 -2.53 38.17 0.78
N ILE A 242 -2.41 38.06 2.11
CA ILE A 242 -2.32 39.22 3.00
C ILE A 242 -1.05 40.03 2.69
N ALA A 243 0.10 39.37 2.62
CA ALA A 243 1.39 40.01 2.34
C ALA A 243 1.38 40.73 0.99
N TRP A 244 0.85 40.09 -0.06
CA TRP A 244 0.69 40.70 -1.37
C TRP A 244 -0.28 41.87 -1.38
N SER A 245 -1.43 41.76 -0.70
CA SER A 245 -2.39 42.88 -0.63
C SER A 245 -1.83 44.10 0.13
N ILE A 246 -1.07 43.87 1.20
CA ILE A 246 -0.38 44.94 1.94
C ILE A 246 0.69 45.59 1.06
N GLY A 247 1.57 44.77 0.46
CA GLY A 247 2.69 45.23 -0.35
C GLY A 247 2.25 45.98 -1.61
N LEU A 248 1.31 45.42 -2.38
CA LEU A 248 0.76 46.08 -3.56
C LEU A 248 -0.02 47.34 -3.20
N GLY A 249 -0.75 47.35 -2.07
CA GLY A 249 -1.46 48.53 -1.62
C GLY A 249 -0.53 49.69 -1.26
N GLN A 250 0.63 49.40 -0.65
CA GLN A 250 1.66 50.38 -0.33
C GLN A 250 2.35 50.90 -1.59
N MET A 251 2.73 49.99 -2.48
CA MET A 251 3.37 50.33 -3.75
C MET A 251 2.48 51.21 -4.63
N ALA A 252 1.18 50.92 -4.66
CA ALA A 252 0.20 51.68 -5.40
C ALA A 252 -0.27 52.96 -4.66
N GLN A 253 0.37 53.31 -3.54
CA GLN A 253 0.09 54.48 -2.71
C GLN A 253 -1.40 54.65 -2.37
N LEU A 254 -2.12 53.53 -2.17
CA LEU A 254 -3.53 53.59 -1.79
C LEU A 254 -3.65 54.20 -0.40
N GLN A 255 -4.57 55.15 -0.22
CA GLN A 255 -4.82 55.80 1.06
C GLN A 255 -6.23 55.54 1.59
N GLY A 256 -6.36 55.58 2.92
CA GLY A 256 -7.63 55.50 3.63
C GLY A 256 -8.44 54.25 3.29
N LEU A 257 -9.72 54.46 2.94
CA LEU A 257 -10.68 53.39 2.69
C LEU A 257 -10.26 52.45 1.54
N ARG A 258 -9.57 52.96 0.51
CA ARG A 258 -9.17 52.14 -0.65
C ARG A 258 -8.11 51.10 -0.27
N TYR A 259 -7.14 51.47 0.56
CA TYR A 259 -6.13 50.55 1.08
C TYR A 259 -6.76 49.50 2.01
N ALA A 260 -7.68 49.94 2.88
CA ALA A 260 -8.39 49.04 3.78
C ALA A 260 -9.24 48.01 3.04
N LEU A 261 -10.03 48.43 2.04
CA LEU A 261 -10.85 47.54 1.22
C LEU A 261 -10.00 46.56 0.41
N PHE A 262 -8.88 47.03 -0.17
CA PHE A 262 -7.97 46.16 -0.92
C PHE A 262 -7.34 45.09 -0.01
N THR A 263 -6.84 45.48 1.16
CA THR A 263 -6.26 44.55 2.14
C THR A 263 -7.30 43.56 2.69
N PHE A 264 -8.51 44.06 2.99
CA PHE A 264 -9.62 43.22 3.43
C PHE A 264 -10.02 42.18 2.38
N SER A 265 -10.00 42.54 1.09
CA SER A 265 -10.29 41.58 0.02
C SER A 265 -9.25 40.44 -0.04
N GLY A 266 -7.97 40.72 0.17
CA GLY A 266 -6.91 39.71 0.30
C GLY A 266 -7.14 38.77 1.47
N ILE A 267 -7.48 39.33 2.65
CA ILE A 267 -7.82 38.55 3.85
C ILE A 267 -9.04 37.65 3.60
N ALA A 268 -10.11 38.21 3.04
CA ALA A 268 -11.36 37.50 2.80
C ALA A 268 -11.19 36.34 1.79
N VAL A 269 -10.38 36.54 0.74
CA VAL A 269 -10.05 35.48 -0.23
C VAL A 269 -9.16 34.42 0.40
N GLY A 270 -8.12 34.83 1.14
CA GLY A 270 -7.23 33.91 1.86
C GLY A 270 -7.95 33.05 2.90
N TYR A 271 -8.90 33.62 3.62
CA TYR A 271 -9.63 32.94 4.70
C TYR A 271 -10.43 31.74 4.21
N ARG A 272 -10.89 31.76 2.95
CA ARG A 272 -11.60 30.62 2.32
C ARG A 272 -10.79 29.33 2.32
N PHE A 273 -9.45 29.43 2.24
CA PHE A 273 -8.58 28.26 2.22
C PHE A 273 -8.44 27.63 3.62
N VAL A 274 -8.53 28.41 4.70
CA VAL A 274 -8.37 27.97 6.09
C VAL A 274 -9.71 27.57 6.74
N ALA A 275 -10.81 28.24 6.41
CA ALA A 275 -12.14 27.93 6.94
C ALA A 275 -12.56 26.46 6.74
N ILE A 276 -12.13 25.84 5.63
CA ILE A 276 -12.35 24.42 5.34
C ILE A 276 -11.70 23.51 6.40
N ILE A 277 -10.51 23.85 6.90
CA ILE A 277 -9.82 23.08 7.95
C ILE A 277 -10.56 23.20 9.29
N ALA A 278 -11.05 24.39 9.62
CA ALA A 278 -11.84 24.62 10.83
C ALA A 278 -13.13 23.79 10.83
N VAL A 279 -13.82 23.72 9.69
CA VAL A 279 -15.02 22.87 9.50
C VAL A 279 -14.68 21.38 9.65
N LEU A 280 -13.58 20.90 9.04
CA LEU A 280 -13.15 19.49 9.17
C LEU A 280 -12.73 19.16 10.61
N SER A 281 -12.06 20.08 11.29
CA SER A 281 -11.64 19.94 12.69
C SER A 281 -12.84 19.94 13.64
N PHE A 282 -13.81 20.82 13.39
CA PHE A 282 -15.09 20.84 14.10
C PHE A 282 -15.90 19.58 13.84
N ALA A 283 -15.97 19.08 12.60
CA ALA A 283 -16.62 17.82 12.26
C ALA A 283 -15.95 16.64 12.97
N LYS A 284 -14.61 16.61 13.06
CA LYS A 284 -13.86 15.59 13.80
C LYS A 284 -14.10 15.69 15.31
N LEU A 285 -14.17 16.89 15.87
CA LEU A 285 -14.52 17.13 17.27
C LEU A 285 -15.96 16.72 17.57
N PHE A 286 -16.90 17.11 16.72
CA PHE A 286 -18.31 16.74 16.80
C PHE A 286 -18.51 15.22 16.69
N TYR A 287 -17.80 14.57 15.76
CA TYR A 287 -17.78 13.11 15.64
C TYR A 287 -17.21 12.45 16.90
N ARG A 288 -16.11 12.97 17.48
CA ARG A 288 -15.55 12.48 18.75
C ARG A 288 -16.51 12.65 19.93
N LEU A 289 -17.16 13.81 20.04
CA LEU A 289 -18.15 14.09 21.09
C LEU A 289 -19.39 13.18 20.95
N ASN A 290 -19.86 12.95 19.72
CA ASN A 290 -20.96 12.00 19.48
C ASN A 290 -20.55 10.54 19.69
N ARG A 291 -19.29 10.17 19.45
CA ARG A 291 -18.74 8.85 19.81
C ARG A 291 -18.66 8.67 21.32
N ALA A 292 -18.35 9.73 22.08
CA ALA A 292 -18.32 9.69 23.55
C ALA A 292 -19.72 9.47 24.16
N LYS A 293 -20.80 9.80 23.44
CA LYS A 293 -22.19 9.48 23.86
C LYS A 293 -22.57 8.01 23.66
N ARG A 294 -21.80 7.25 22.89
CA ARG A 294 -22.08 5.83 22.62
C ARG A 294 -21.29 4.96 23.60
N ARG A 295 -21.93 3.89 24.09
CA ARG A 295 -21.30 2.94 25.01
C ARG A 295 -20.12 2.25 24.34
N GLN A 296 -18.95 2.30 24.97
CA GLN A 296 -17.72 1.64 24.50
C GLN A 296 -17.41 0.45 25.38
N TYR A 297 -16.70 -0.54 24.84
CA TYR A 297 -16.25 -1.68 25.63
C TYR A 297 -15.40 -1.21 26.82
N PRO A 298 -15.51 -1.87 27.98
CA PRO A 298 -14.66 -1.56 29.13
C PRO A 298 -13.19 -1.74 28.77
N GLY A 299 -12.27 -1.15 29.53
CA GLY A 299 -10.86 -1.21 29.21
C GLY A 299 -9.95 -0.40 30.11
N PRO A 300 -8.63 -0.63 30.07
CA PRO A 300 -7.66 0.14 30.85
C PRO A 300 -7.63 1.60 30.39
N THR A 301 -7.61 2.52 31.36
CA THR A 301 -7.55 3.96 31.07
C THR A 301 -6.26 4.31 30.31
N PRO A 302 -6.35 4.87 29.09
CA PRO A 302 -5.17 5.20 28.30
C PRO A 302 -4.47 6.44 28.85
N TRP A 303 -3.14 6.46 28.82
CA TRP A 303 -2.37 7.67 29.06
C TRP A 303 -2.59 8.68 27.93
N PRO A 304 -2.58 9.99 28.20
CA PRO A 304 -2.66 11.00 27.15
C PRO A 304 -1.59 10.76 26.08
N VAL A 305 -1.97 10.85 24.80
CA VAL A 305 -1.11 10.69 23.62
C VAL A 305 -0.59 9.26 23.36
N ILE A 306 0.04 8.61 24.34
CA ILE A 306 0.70 7.30 24.16
C ILE A 306 -0.31 6.15 24.18
N GLY A 307 -1.38 6.26 24.97
CA GLY A 307 -2.32 5.15 25.18
C GLY A 307 -1.88 4.22 26.31
N ASN A 308 -2.14 2.93 26.14
CA ASN A 308 -1.79 1.84 27.04
C ASN A 308 -0.46 1.24 26.59
N ILE A 309 0.43 0.99 27.55
CA ILE A 309 1.75 0.39 27.30
C ILE A 309 1.65 -1.10 27.60
N PHE A 310 2.15 -1.91 26.67
CA PHE A 310 2.17 -3.37 26.74
C PHE A 310 3.57 -3.89 26.41
N PRO A 311 3.94 -5.12 26.84
CA PRO A 311 5.18 -5.73 26.41
C PRO A 311 5.18 -5.93 24.90
N THR A 312 6.37 -5.83 24.29
CA THR A 312 6.58 -6.07 22.86
C THR A 312 6.58 -7.57 22.52
N THR A 313 6.91 -8.40 23.50
CA THR A 313 6.97 -9.85 23.40
C THR A 313 5.74 -10.49 24.04
N ARG A 314 5.26 -11.61 23.49
CA ARG A 314 4.12 -12.38 24.01
C ARG A 314 2.90 -11.53 24.39
N ILE A 315 2.61 -10.52 23.59
CA ILE A 315 1.56 -9.52 23.87
C ILE A 315 0.17 -10.15 24.02
N TRP A 316 -0.07 -11.29 23.39
CA TRP A 316 -1.30 -12.07 23.50
C TRP A 316 -1.55 -12.59 24.94
N GLU A 317 -0.50 -12.91 25.70
CA GLU A 317 -0.62 -13.30 27.10
C GLU A 317 -1.00 -12.09 27.96
N ALA A 318 -0.37 -10.94 27.71
CA ALA A 318 -0.72 -9.69 28.38
C ALA A 318 -2.20 -9.31 28.16
N PHE A 319 -2.71 -9.51 26.95
CA PHE A 319 -4.13 -9.30 26.64
C PHE A 319 -5.05 -10.33 27.31
N ALA A 320 -4.64 -11.60 27.38
CA ALA A 320 -5.41 -12.62 28.09
C ALA A 320 -5.48 -12.32 29.61
N ASN A 321 -4.40 -11.82 30.21
CA ASN A 321 -4.33 -11.45 31.63
C ASN A 321 -5.25 -10.29 32.01
N LEU A 322 -5.71 -9.49 31.05
CA LEU A 322 -6.69 -8.41 31.27
C LEU A 322 -8.14 -8.90 31.31
N ARG A 323 -8.41 -10.12 30.82
CA ARG A 323 -9.75 -10.68 30.73
C ARG A 323 -10.48 -10.77 32.08
N PRO A 324 -9.87 -11.21 33.20
CA PRO A 324 -10.58 -11.26 34.49
C PRO A 324 -11.09 -9.90 34.97
N THR A 325 -10.41 -8.81 34.56
CA THR A 325 -10.73 -7.44 34.99
C THR A 325 -11.77 -6.77 34.10
N TYR A 326 -11.67 -6.95 32.78
CA TYR A 326 -12.50 -6.22 31.80
C TYR A 326 -13.50 -7.11 31.05
N GLY A 327 -13.50 -8.42 31.31
CA GLY A 327 -14.33 -9.41 30.63
C GLY A 327 -13.72 -9.91 29.32
N ASP A 328 -14.49 -10.74 28.61
CA ASP A 328 -14.04 -11.46 27.40
C ASP A 328 -13.74 -10.55 26.21
N THR A 329 -14.31 -9.35 26.18
CA THR A 329 -14.10 -8.35 25.13
C THR A 329 -13.93 -6.98 25.75
N PHE A 330 -12.80 -6.34 25.46
CA PHE A 330 -12.45 -5.03 26.00
C PHE A 330 -11.81 -4.13 24.96
N SER A 331 -11.81 -2.83 25.22
CA SER A 331 -11.13 -1.84 24.38
C SER A 331 -9.86 -1.31 25.03
N LEU A 332 -8.88 -0.93 24.22
CA LEU A 332 -7.66 -0.26 24.66
C LEU A 332 -7.17 0.66 23.54
N THR A 333 -6.19 1.50 23.83
CA THR A 333 -5.58 2.38 22.82
C THR A 333 -4.08 2.18 22.84
N ILE A 334 -3.43 1.92 21.70
CA ILE A 334 -1.96 1.87 21.59
C ILE A 334 -1.53 2.90 20.57
N ALA A 335 -0.64 3.82 20.95
CA ALA A 335 -0.13 4.91 20.11
C ALA A 335 -1.27 5.70 19.41
N GLY A 336 -2.35 5.99 20.14
CA GLY A 336 -3.53 6.70 19.61
C GLY A 336 -4.46 5.86 18.71
N THR A 337 -4.15 4.59 18.45
CA THR A 337 -5.00 3.67 17.69
C THR A 337 -5.96 2.96 18.64
N PRO A 338 -7.30 3.10 18.46
CA PRO A 338 -8.27 2.36 19.24
C PRO A 338 -8.32 0.89 18.80
N ILE A 339 -8.31 0.00 19.77
CA ILE A 339 -8.24 -1.45 19.61
C ILE A 339 -9.35 -2.09 20.43
N ILE A 340 -9.98 -3.12 19.88
CA ILE A 340 -10.86 -4.04 20.59
C ILE A 340 -10.19 -5.40 20.60
N VAL A 341 -10.08 -6.02 21.77
CA VAL A 341 -9.51 -7.36 21.93
C VAL A 341 -10.63 -8.37 22.19
N LEU A 342 -10.64 -9.47 21.45
CA LEU A 342 -11.56 -10.59 21.61
C LEU A 342 -10.81 -11.78 22.24
N ASN A 343 -11.22 -12.22 23.42
CA ASN A 343 -10.69 -13.42 24.10
C ASN A 343 -11.72 -14.56 24.20
N SER A 344 -12.94 -14.38 23.67
CA SER A 344 -13.98 -15.42 23.64
C SER A 344 -14.25 -15.90 22.21
N ALA A 345 -14.31 -17.22 22.04
CA ALA A 345 -14.66 -17.85 20.77
C ALA A 345 -16.11 -17.51 20.33
N GLU A 346 -17.03 -17.29 21.27
CA GLU A 346 -18.40 -16.87 20.99
C GLU A 346 -18.41 -15.50 20.30
N MET A 347 -17.70 -14.52 20.87
CA MET A 347 -17.59 -13.19 20.27
C MET A 347 -16.82 -13.21 18.95
N GLY A 348 -15.84 -14.10 18.83
CA GLY A 348 -15.13 -14.38 17.57
C GLY A 348 -16.09 -14.81 16.46
N ARG A 349 -16.99 -15.77 16.73
CA ARG A 349 -18.03 -16.20 15.78
C ARG A 349 -19.04 -15.08 15.49
N GLU A 350 -19.51 -14.37 16.51
CA GLU A 350 -20.49 -13.29 16.32
C GLU A 350 -19.96 -12.20 15.39
N LEU A 351 -18.73 -11.73 15.60
CA LEU A 351 -18.16 -10.68 14.75
C LEU A 351 -17.68 -11.20 13.38
N LEU A 352 -16.96 -12.32 13.37
CA LEU A 352 -16.20 -12.71 12.17
C LEU A 352 -16.94 -13.70 11.29
N GLU A 353 -17.91 -14.44 11.83
CA GLU A 353 -18.73 -15.42 11.10
C GLU A 353 -20.12 -14.84 10.81
N ASN A 354 -20.92 -14.55 11.84
CA ASN A 354 -22.28 -14.03 11.68
C ASN A 354 -22.28 -12.67 10.99
N ARG A 355 -21.29 -11.82 11.31
CA ARG A 355 -21.12 -10.47 10.71
C ARG A 355 -19.92 -10.40 9.75
N SER A 356 -19.54 -11.53 9.16
CA SER A 356 -18.35 -11.66 8.29
C SER A 356 -18.25 -10.64 7.14
N ALA A 357 -19.38 -10.15 6.63
CA ALA A 357 -19.41 -9.11 5.59
C ALA A 357 -18.84 -7.75 6.06
N LYS A 358 -18.89 -7.48 7.37
CA LYS A 358 -18.31 -6.28 7.98
C LYS A 358 -16.85 -6.51 8.39
N TYR A 359 -16.51 -7.65 8.98
CA TYR A 359 -15.22 -7.89 9.65
C TYR A 359 -14.23 -8.74 8.84
N TRP A 360 -14.10 -8.50 7.54
CA TRP A 360 -13.17 -9.25 6.68
C TRP A 360 -11.84 -8.50 6.40
N LYS A 361 -11.80 -7.18 6.56
CA LYS A 361 -10.61 -6.37 6.22
C LYS A 361 -9.47 -6.62 7.21
N ARG A 362 -8.24 -6.50 6.76
CA ARG A 362 -7.03 -6.43 7.61
C ARG A 362 -6.44 -5.02 7.55
N PRO A 363 -5.75 -4.53 8.60
CA PRO A 363 -4.80 -3.43 8.42
C PRO A 363 -3.75 -3.86 7.40
N LEU A 364 -3.47 -3.00 6.42
CA LEU A 364 -2.43 -3.22 5.41
C LEU A 364 -1.15 -2.52 5.87
N PRO A 365 -0.08 -3.25 6.22
CA PRO A 365 1.22 -2.66 6.47
C PRO A 365 1.73 -1.94 5.22
N LYS A 366 2.36 -0.79 5.40
CA LYS A 366 2.83 0.03 4.29
C LYS A 366 3.97 -0.66 3.54
N MET A 367 4.82 -1.42 4.22
CA MET A 367 5.88 -2.20 3.59
C MET A 367 5.35 -3.33 2.72
N ILE A 368 4.25 -4.00 3.13
CA ILE A 368 3.56 -4.99 2.29
C ILE A 368 3.06 -4.35 0.99
N GLU A 369 2.43 -3.16 1.09
CA GLU A 369 1.96 -2.39 -0.06
C GLU A 369 3.10 -1.96 -0.99
N LEU A 370 4.21 -1.44 -0.44
CA LEU A 370 5.35 -0.99 -1.24
C LEU A 370 6.10 -2.15 -1.92
N ALA A 371 6.08 -3.34 -1.31
CA ALA A 371 6.66 -4.56 -1.87
C ALA A 371 5.71 -5.26 -2.87
N GLY A 372 4.49 -4.76 -3.09
CA GLY A 372 3.51 -5.37 -3.97
C GLY A 372 3.01 -6.74 -3.50
N MET A 373 3.19 -7.06 -2.22
CA MET A 373 2.81 -8.33 -1.60
C MET A 373 1.33 -8.35 -1.18
N GLU A 374 0.65 -7.20 -1.20
CA GLU A 374 -0.80 -7.09 -1.00
C GLU A 374 -1.62 -7.74 -2.13
N ARG A 375 -0.98 -8.04 -3.27
CA ARG A 375 -1.61 -8.65 -4.45
C ARG A 375 -2.02 -10.11 -4.26
N GLY A 376 -1.51 -10.79 -3.25
CA GLY A 376 -1.96 -12.13 -2.89
C GLY A 376 -3.20 -12.13 -2.00
N VAL A 377 -3.26 -12.90 -0.91
CA VAL A 377 -4.48 -13.32 -0.18
C VAL A 377 -4.62 -12.70 1.20
N VAL A 378 -3.57 -12.71 2.03
CA VAL A 378 -3.61 -12.34 3.45
C VAL A 378 -3.98 -10.87 3.60
N PHE A 379 -3.22 -9.98 2.96
CA PHE A 379 -3.39 -8.53 3.04
C PHE A 379 -4.23 -7.94 1.92
N GLN A 380 -4.85 -8.77 1.07
CA GLN A 380 -5.64 -8.35 -0.09
C GLN A 380 -6.68 -7.28 0.27
N PRO A 381 -6.53 -6.03 -0.21
CA PRO A 381 -7.46 -4.95 0.11
C PRO A 381 -8.77 -5.03 -0.69
N ASP A 382 -8.79 -5.66 -1.86
CA ASP A 382 -9.99 -5.78 -2.68
C ASP A 382 -10.83 -7.01 -2.32
N ALA A 383 -12.12 -6.78 -2.06
CA ALA A 383 -13.04 -7.83 -1.62
C ALA A 383 -13.37 -8.86 -2.71
N THR A 384 -13.31 -8.46 -3.98
CA THR A 384 -13.63 -9.34 -5.11
C THR A 384 -12.43 -10.23 -5.42
N ARG A 385 -11.23 -9.64 -5.51
CA ARG A 385 -9.96 -10.35 -5.68
C ARG A 385 -9.75 -11.35 -4.55
N LEU A 386 -9.90 -10.94 -3.29
CA LEU A 386 -9.80 -11.85 -2.14
C LEU A 386 -10.73 -13.06 -2.25
N ARG A 387 -11.98 -12.83 -2.67
CA ARG A 387 -12.97 -13.91 -2.83
C ARG A 387 -12.57 -14.86 -3.96
N LYS A 388 -12.13 -14.33 -5.10
CA LYS A 388 -11.63 -15.12 -6.23
C LYS A 388 -10.40 -15.94 -5.81
N SER A 389 -9.38 -15.33 -5.17
CA SER A 389 -8.18 -16.05 -4.69
C SER A 389 -8.53 -17.20 -3.75
N ARG A 390 -9.42 -16.94 -2.79
CA ARG A 390 -9.84 -17.97 -1.81
C ARG A 390 -10.66 -19.08 -2.44
N ALA A 391 -11.48 -18.77 -3.44
CA ALA A 391 -12.22 -19.77 -4.20
C ALA A 391 -11.27 -20.70 -4.97
N LEU A 392 -10.22 -20.14 -5.59
CA LEU A 392 -9.18 -20.93 -6.28
C LEU A 392 -8.45 -21.87 -5.31
N ILE A 393 -8.00 -21.36 -4.16
CA ILE A 393 -7.37 -22.21 -3.13
C ILE A 393 -8.36 -23.29 -2.68
N HIS A 394 -9.58 -22.91 -2.30
CA HIS A 394 -10.57 -23.88 -1.84
C HIS A 394 -10.85 -24.97 -2.89
N ASN A 395 -10.92 -24.62 -4.18
CA ASN A 395 -11.13 -25.61 -5.24
C ASN A 395 -9.95 -26.57 -5.37
N ALA A 396 -8.71 -26.09 -5.23
CA ALA A 396 -7.53 -26.95 -5.27
C ALA A 396 -7.45 -27.95 -4.09
N ILE A 397 -7.95 -27.58 -2.91
CA ILE A 397 -7.89 -28.40 -1.68
C ILE A 397 -9.26 -28.73 -1.09
N ASN A 398 -10.25 -28.97 -1.96
CA ASN A 398 -11.60 -29.36 -1.54
C ASN A 398 -11.68 -30.84 -1.13
N PRO A 399 -12.73 -31.29 -0.41
CA PRO A 399 -12.88 -32.68 0.04
C PRO A 399 -12.83 -33.76 -1.06
N ARG A 400 -13.05 -33.41 -2.34
CA ARG A 400 -12.91 -34.32 -3.49
C ARG A 400 -11.47 -34.44 -3.99
N SER A 401 -10.70 -33.36 -3.91
CA SER A 401 -9.29 -33.34 -4.35
C SER A 401 -8.34 -33.90 -3.29
N ILE A 402 -8.68 -33.73 -2.00
CA ILE A 402 -7.86 -34.15 -0.85
C ILE A 402 -7.44 -35.63 -0.90
N PRO A 403 -8.29 -36.62 -1.22
CA PRO A 403 -7.87 -38.02 -1.30
C PRO A 403 -6.71 -38.28 -2.28
N HIS A 404 -6.66 -37.56 -3.41
CA HIS A 404 -5.54 -37.66 -4.34
C HIS A 404 -4.26 -37.03 -3.77
N ILE A 405 -4.41 -35.92 -3.05
CA ILE A 405 -3.31 -35.23 -2.37
C ILE A 405 -2.70 -36.12 -1.28
N ARG A 406 -3.49 -36.90 -0.53
CA ARG A 406 -2.99 -37.80 0.53
C ARG A 406 -1.91 -38.76 0.06
N ASN A 407 -2.04 -39.34 -1.13
CA ASN A 407 -1.02 -40.23 -1.70
C ASN A 407 0.34 -39.52 -1.89
N VAL A 408 0.29 -38.25 -2.29
CA VAL A 408 1.47 -37.40 -2.44
C VAL A 408 2.06 -37.05 -1.08
N LEU A 409 1.21 -36.76 -0.08
CA LEU A 409 1.65 -36.52 1.28
C LEU A 409 2.37 -37.74 1.85
N ASP A 410 1.82 -38.95 1.71
CA ASP A 410 2.44 -40.19 2.19
C ASP A 410 3.86 -40.37 1.67
N GLN A 411 4.09 -40.12 0.38
CA GLN A 411 5.42 -40.22 -0.23
C GLN A 411 6.41 -39.24 0.42
N HIS A 412 5.99 -37.99 0.63
CA HIS A 412 6.84 -36.97 1.23
C HIS A 412 7.07 -37.22 2.73
N ILE A 413 6.08 -37.76 3.44
CA ILE A 413 6.19 -38.15 4.85
C ILE A 413 7.17 -39.31 5.01
N HIS A 414 7.08 -40.35 4.18
CA HIS A 414 8.05 -41.45 4.23
C HIS A 414 9.47 -40.99 3.86
N MET A 415 9.61 -40.06 2.91
CA MET A 415 10.91 -39.44 2.59
C MET A 415 11.46 -38.63 3.76
N PHE A 416 10.61 -37.88 4.49
CA PHE A 416 10.99 -37.22 5.73
C PHE A 416 11.50 -38.22 6.77
N LEU A 417 10.76 -39.31 7.01
CA LEU A 417 11.16 -40.35 7.95
C LEU A 417 12.48 -41.02 7.56
N HIS A 418 12.70 -41.25 6.25
CA HIS A 418 13.98 -41.73 5.72
C HIS A 418 15.13 -40.78 6.08
N HIS A 419 14.98 -39.48 5.85
CA HIS A 419 16.01 -38.50 6.19
C HIS A 419 16.27 -38.40 7.70
N VAL A 420 15.21 -38.44 8.53
CA VAL A 420 15.37 -38.47 10.00
C VAL A 420 16.08 -39.75 10.46
N LEU A 421 15.86 -40.88 9.81
CA LEU A 421 16.57 -42.13 10.11
C LEU A 421 18.07 -42.04 9.76
N ALA A 422 18.42 -41.32 8.70
CA ALA A 422 19.80 -41.14 8.25
C ALA A 422 20.58 -40.08 9.06
N SER A 423 19.99 -38.91 9.31
CA SER A 423 20.57 -37.83 10.11
C SER A 423 19.56 -37.23 11.10
N PRO A 424 19.31 -37.91 12.25
CA PRO A 424 18.28 -37.49 13.21
C PRO A 424 18.58 -36.14 13.87
N GLU A 425 19.84 -35.71 13.93
CA GLU A 425 20.25 -34.42 14.48
C GLU A 425 19.74 -33.23 13.64
N GLU A 426 19.39 -33.46 12.37
CA GLU A 426 18.94 -32.44 11.40
C GLU A 426 17.41 -32.47 11.19
N PHE A 427 16.65 -33.11 12.08
CA PHE A 427 15.21 -33.36 11.88
C PHE A 427 14.38 -32.09 11.61
N MET A 428 14.73 -30.94 12.20
CA MET A 428 14.03 -29.67 11.97
C MET A 428 14.25 -29.17 10.53
N ASP A 429 15.46 -29.31 9.99
CA ASP A 429 15.78 -28.95 8.61
C ASP A 429 15.10 -29.90 7.62
N HIS A 430 15.06 -31.20 7.94
CA HIS A 430 14.32 -32.20 7.16
C HIS A 430 12.83 -31.88 7.12
N LEU A 431 12.24 -31.54 8.27
CA LEU A 431 10.84 -31.14 8.36
C LEU A 431 10.57 -29.89 7.50
N HIS A 432 11.41 -28.86 7.63
CA HIS A 432 11.28 -27.64 6.85
C HIS A 432 11.32 -27.92 5.34
N ASN A 433 12.29 -28.71 4.89
CA ASN A 433 12.44 -29.03 3.47
C ASN A 433 11.27 -29.86 2.94
N THR A 434 10.77 -30.84 3.71
CA THR A 434 9.61 -31.66 3.33
C THR A 434 8.36 -30.82 3.20
N ILE A 435 8.04 -29.99 4.19
CA ILE A 435 6.84 -29.13 4.13
C ILE A 435 6.94 -28.16 2.97
N THR A 436 8.12 -27.54 2.76
CA THR A 436 8.32 -26.63 1.63
C THR A 436 8.13 -27.34 0.29
N ALA A 437 8.63 -28.57 0.14
CA ALA A 437 8.45 -29.37 -1.06
C ALA A 437 6.97 -29.70 -1.32
N ILE A 438 6.23 -30.10 -0.29
CA ILE A 438 4.78 -30.34 -0.36
C ILE A 438 4.06 -29.07 -0.84
N MET A 439 4.36 -27.91 -0.25
CA MET A 439 3.68 -26.66 -0.61
C MET A 439 4.00 -26.21 -2.04
N LEU A 440 5.25 -26.36 -2.50
CA LEU A 440 5.63 -26.06 -3.89
C LEU A 440 4.98 -27.02 -4.90
N LEU A 441 4.84 -28.30 -4.53
CA LEU A 441 4.15 -29.27 -5.35
C LEU A 441 2.65 -28.97 -5.47
N LEU A 442 1.98 -28.64 -4.35
CA LEU A 442 0.54 -28.34 -4.38
C LEU A 442 0.22 -26.99 -5.05
N SER A 443 1.09 -25.99 -4.89
CA SER A 443 0.86 -24.66 -5.46
C SER A 443 1.25 -24.57 -6.94
N HIS A 444 2.40 -25.14 -7.33
CA HIS A 444 3.01 -24.99 -8.66
C HIS A 444 3.22 -26.32 -9.40
N GLY A 445 2.91 -27.47 -8.80
CA GLY A 445 3.20 -28.77 -9.43
C GLY A 445 4.70 -29.04 -9.51
N TYR A 446 5.49 -28.33 -8.69
CA TYR A 446 6.94 -28.32 -8.78
C TYR A 446 7.57 -29.32 -7.82
N THR A 447 8.38 -30.22 -8.36
CA THR A 447 9.20 -31.16 -7.59
C THR A 447 10.57 -30.55 -7.33
N VAL A 448 10.92 -30.37 -6.06
CA VAL A 448 12.21 -29.83 -5.62
C VAL A 448 13.33 -30.80 -6.03
N SER A 449 14.35 -30.29 -6.72
CA SER A 449 15.45 -31.12 -7.23
C SER A 449 16.55 -31.40 -6.19
N GLY A 450 16.55 -30.67 -5.07
CA GLY A 450 17.49 -30.81 -3.96
C GLY A 450 17.72 -29.51 -3.18
N PRO A 451 18.66 -29.47 -2.23
CA PRO A 451 18.89 -28.31 -1.36
C PRO A 451 19.42 -27.06 -2.10
N ASN A 452 20.00 -27.23 -3.29
CA ASN A 452 20.53 -26.14 -4.10
C ASN A 452 19.56 -25.62 -5.18
N ASP A 453 18.30 -26.06 -5.13
CA ASP A 453 17.24 -25.66 -6.04
C ASP A 453 17.02 -24.13 -6.00
N LEU A 454 17.08 -23.50 -7.18
CA LEU A 454 16.98 -22.04 -7.31
C LEU A 454 15.57 -21.53 -6.98
N PHE A 455 14.54 -22.26 -7.37
CA PHE A 455 13.15 -21.85 -7.11
C PHE A 455 12.83 -21.98 -5.63
N LEU A 456 13.33 -23.04 -4.99
CA LEU A 456 13.25 -23.20 -3.53
C LEU A 456 13.92 -22.03 -2.78
N LYS A 457 15.12 -21.60 -3.20
CA LYS A 457 15.82 -20.46 -2.59
C LYS A 457 15.03 -19.17 -2.74
N MET A 458 14.51 -18.89 -3.94
CA MET A 458 13.65 -17.72 -4.19
C MET A 458 12.38 -17.74 -3.32
N ALA A 459 11.77 -18.91 -3.16
CA ALA A 459 10.60 -19.08 -2.30
C ALA A 459 10.95 -18.74 -0.84
N LYS A 460 12.00 -19.36 -0.28
CA LYS A 460 12.47 -19.10 1.10
C LYS A 460 12.80 -17.63 1.36
N GLU A 461 13.50 -16.97 0.44
CA GLU A 461 13.80 -15.53 0.55
C GLU A 461 12.52 -14.67 0.57
N THR A 462 11.53 -15.03 -0.25
CA THR A 462 10.25 -14.32 -0.30
C THR A 462 9.47 -14.47 1.00
N VAL A 463 9.44 -15.67 1.61
CA VAL A 463 8.83 -15.88 2.94
C VAL A 463 9.45 -14.96 3.98
N GLN A 464 10.78 -14.90 4.03
CA GLN A 464 11.49 -14.03 4.98
C GLN A 464 11.19 -12.54 4.75
N ASN A 465 11.14 -12.11 3.50
CA ASN A 465 10.79 -10.73 3.15
C ASN A 465 9.35 -10.39 3.54
N PHE A 466 8.40 -11.31 3.34
CA PHE A 466 7.01 -11.14 3.74
C PHE A 466 6.85 -11.06 5.26
N ALA A 467 7.51 -11.96 6.01
CA ALA A 467 7.52 -11.94 7.47
C ALA A 467 8.08 -10.61 8.02
N ARG A 468 9.12 -10.08 7.39
CA ARG A 468 9.70 -8.77 7.72
C ARG A 468 8.79 -7.60 7.35
N ALA A 469 8.18 -7.63 6.17
CA ALA A 469 7.28 -6.59 5.69
C ALA A 469 5.97 -6.51 6.50
N SER A 470 5.51 -7.62 7.05
CA SER A 470 4.29 -7.70 7.87
C SER A 470 4.50 -7.26 9.32
N ASP A 471 5.73 -7.28 9.82
CA ASP A 471 6.08 -6.76 11.14
C ASP A 471 6.05 -5.22 11.17
N ILE A 472 4.97 -4.69 11.74
CA ILE A 472 4.75 -3.25 11.86
C ILE A 472 5.77 -2.54 12.77
N SER A 473 6.53 -3.27 13.58
CA SER A 473 7.55 -2.69 14.47
C SER A 473 8.88 -2.45 13.76
N GLN A 474 9.16 -3.18 12.67
CA GLN A 474 10.46 -3.16 12.00
C GLN A 474 10.73 -1.86 11.22
N PHE A 475 9.69 -1.22 10.67
CA PHE A 475 9.84 -0.08 9.79
C PHE A 475 9.14 1.17 10.30
N ALA A 476 9.88 2.28 10.40
CA ALA A 476 9.35 3.57 10.85
C ALA A 476 8.20 4.10 9.97
N VAL A 477 8.11 3.66 8.71
CA VAL A 477 7.05 4.06 7.77
C VAL A 477 5.64 3.63 8.23
N GLU A 478 5.56 2.60 9.06
CA GLU A 478 4.30 2.10 9.64
C GLU A 478 3.73 3.07 10.68
N TRP A 479 4.61 3.71 11.45
CA TRP A 479 4.24 4.68 12.50
C TRP A 479 4.20 6.12 11.99
N ILE A 480 4.99 6.42 10.96
CA ILE A 480 5.11 7.75 10.35
C ILE A 480 4.81 7.62 8.86
N PRO A 481 3.52 7.62 8.46
CA PRO A 481 3.12 7.37 7.07
C PRO A 481 3.76 8.33 6.06
N PHE A 482 4.08 9.57 6.47
CA PHE A 482 4.77 10.57 5.63
C PHE A 482 6.13 10.10 5.12
N LEU A 483 6.83 9.22 5.86
CA LEU A 483 8.11 8.68 5.40
C LEU A 483 7.99 7.96 4.06
N SER A 484 6.84 7.34 3.77
CA SER A 484 6.59 6.72 2.46
C SER A 484 6.67 7.70 1.29
N TRP A 485 6.62 9.00 1.54
CA TRP A 485 6.74 10.05 0.53
C TRP A 485 8.15 10.64 0.41
N VAL A 486 9.01 10.46 1.42
CA VAL A 486 10.40 10.96 1.38
C VAL A 486 11.19 10.15 0.34
N PRO A 487 11.78 10.77 -0.70
CA PRO A 487 12.62 10.06 -1.66
C PRO A 487 13.90 9.57 -0.96
N PHE A 488 14.52 8.51 -1.49
CA PHE A 488 15.80 7.94 -1.01
C PHE A 488 15.79 7.29 0.39
N MET A 489 14.63 7.11 1.02
CA MET A 489 14.56 6.34 2.27
C MET A 489 15.07 4.89 2.04
N PRO A 490 15.89 4.33 2.95
CA PRO A 490 16.46 2.98 2.79
C PRO A 490 15.42 1.87 2.58
N PHE A 491 14.26 2.00 3.24
CA PHE A 491 13.18 1.02 3.09
C PHE A 491 12.54 1.03 1.69
N LYS A 492 12.64 2.12 0.91
CA LYS A 492 12.10 2.18 -0.46
C LYS A 492 12.92 1.35 -1.44
N SER A 493 14.25 1.41 -1.35
CA SER A 493 15.12 0.54 -2.14
C SER A 493 14.92 -0.92 -1.77
N LEU A 494 14.74 -1.19 -0.47
CA LEU A 494 14.42 -2.53 0.01
C LEU A 494 13.07 -3.03 -0.52
N ALA A 495 12.00 -2.23 -0.38
CA ALA A 495 10.68 -2.56 -0.90
C ALA A 495 10.68 -2.78 -2.42
N LYS A 496 11.42 -1.97 -3.19
CA LYS A 496 11.59 -2.17 -4.63
C LYS A 496 12.31 -3.48 -4.95
N SER A 497 13.35 -3.84 -4.17
CA SER A 497 14.03 -5.13 -4.31
C SER A 497 13.07 -6.29 -4.04
N TRP A 498 12.29 -6.20 -2.98
CA TRP A 498 11.29 -7.22 -2.62
C TRP A 498 10.17 -7.32 -3.64
N LEU A 499 9.71 -6.20 -4.20
CA LEU A 499 8.74 -6.18 -5.30
C LEU A 499 9.26 -6.93 -6.52
N ASN A 500 10.53 -6.70 -6.89
CA ASN A 500 11.16 -7.39 -8.01
C ASN A 500 11.27 -8.90 -7.73
N GLN A 501 11.76 -9.29 -6.54
CA GLN A 501 11.89 -10.70 -6.15
C GLN A 501 10.53 -11.41 -6.13
N TYR A 502 9.51 -10.79 -5.55
CA TYR A 502 8.16 -11.34 -5.50
C TYR A 502 7.55 -11.48 -6.90
N THR A 503 7.75 -10.48 -7.76
CA THR A 503 7.27 -10.53 -9.15
C THR A 503 8.01 -11.61 -9.95
N MET A 504 9.32 -11.76 -9.76
CA MET A 504 10.10 -12.84 -10.38
C MET A 504 9.59 -14.22 -9.96
N LEU A 505 9.38 -14.45 -8.67
CA LEU A 505 8.84 -15.71 -8.14
C LEU A 505 7.49 -16.06 -8.78
N VAL A 506 6.58 -15.09 -8.82
CA VAL A 506 5.22 -15.25 -9.36
C VAL A 506 5.24 -15.51 -10.88
N ASP A 507 6.04 -14.74 -11.62
CA ASP A 507 6.10 -14.86 -13.08
C ASP A 507 6.89 -16.10 -13.53
N ASP A 508 7.98 -16.44 -12.85
CA ASP A 508 8.77 -17.64 -13.16
C ASP A 508 8.01 -18.91 -12.76
N GLY A 509 7.29 -18.90 -11.62
CA GLY A 509 6.37 -19.98 -11.25
C GLY A 509 5.31 -20.21 -12.34
N LEU A 510 4.70 -19.15 -12.86
CA LEU A 510 3.73 -19.26 -13.97
C LEU A 510 4.37 -19.80 -15.25
N LYS A 511 5.57 -19.34 -15.63
CA LYS A 511 6.29 -19.86 -16.81
C LYS A 511 6.60 -21.34 -16.66
N MET A 512 7.02 -21.77 -15.47
CA MET A 512 7.35 -23.17 -15.18
C MET A 512 6.12 -24.07 -15.34
N VAL A 513 4.98 -23.67 -14.79
CA VAL A 513 3.73 -24.45 -14.92
C VAL A 513 3.27 -24.52 -16.38
N ASN A 514 3.27 -23.41 -17.10
CA ASN A 514 2.91 -23.41 -18.52
C ASN A 514 3.85 -24.31 -19.34
N ALA A 515 5.16 -24.25 -19.11
CA ALA A 515 6.13 -25.09 -19.80
C ALA A 515 5.92 -26.59 -19.52
N ALA A 516 5.54 -26.96 -18.29
CA ALA A 516 5.20 -28.35 -17.96
C ALA A 516 3.89 -28.79 -18.61
N MET A 517 2.90 -27.88 -18.68
CA MET A 517 1.62 -28.15 -19.35
C MET A 517 1.80 -28.34 -20.85
N ASP A 518 2.58 -27.49 -21.51
CA ASP A 518 2.87 -27.58 -22.95
C ASP A 518 3.61 -28.87 -23.31
N ARG A 519 4.43 -29.40 -22.39
CA ARG A 519 5.11 -30.70 -22.53
C ARG A 519 4.22 -31.90 -22.21
N GLY A 520 3.01 -31.68 -21.71
CA GLY A 520 2.09 -32.75 -21.30
C GLY A 520 2.54 -33.50 -20.04
N ASN A 521 3.41 -32.92 -19.21
CA ASN A 521 3.94 -33.55 -17.99
C ASN A 521 3.67 -32.74 -16.71
N ALA A 522 2.72 -31.81 -16.74
CA ALA A 522 2.35 -31.02 -15.57
C ALA A 522 1.67 -31.87 -14.50
N SER A 523 2.20 -31.79 -13.28
CA SER A 523 1.55 -32.29 -12.07
C SER A 523 0.31 -31.47 -11.72
N TYR A 524 -0.66 -32.10 -11.06
CA TYR A 524 -1.81 -31.38 -10.49
C TYR A 524 -1.33 -30.33 -9.48
N SER A 525 -1.84 -29.11 -9.62
CA SER A 525 -1.55 -28.00 -8.71
C SER A 525 -2.60 -26.90 -8.83
N LEU A 526 -2.65 -26.02 -7.83
CA LEU A 526 -3.53 -24.85 -7.83
C LEU A 526 -3.38 -24.03 -9.11
N LEU A 527 -2.13 -23.74 -9.51
CA LEU A 527 -1.87 -22.91 -10.67
C LEU A 527 -2.22 -23.63 -11.98
N ALA A 528 -1.90 -24.93 -12.10
CA ALA A 528 -2.27 -25.72 -13.27
C ALA A 528 -3.79 -25.81 -13.44
N GLU A 529 -4.55 -26.04 -12.36
CA GLU A 529 -6.02 -26.07 -12.38
C GLU A 529 -6.60 -24.72 -12.82
N ALA A 530 -6.06 -23.62 -12.30
CA ALA A 530 -6.49 -22.28 -12.66
C ALA A 530 -6.24 -21.96 -14.16
N ILE A 531 -5.12 -22.42 -14.72
CA ILE A 531 -4.79 -22.24 -16.14
C ILE A 531 -5.70 -23.10 -17.04
N GLN A 532 -6.03 -24.32 -16.61
CA GLN A 532 -6.88 -25.25 -17.37
C GLN A 532 -8.37 -24.86 -17.35
N THR A 533 -8.82 -24.15 -16.32
CA THR A 533 -10.20 -23.68 -16.21
C THR A 533 -10.50 -22.72 -17.37
N LYS A 534 -11.44 -23.09 -18.25
CA LYS A 534 -11.74 -22.42 -19.55
C LYS A 534 -12.22 -20.97 -19.46
N ASP A 535 -12.29 -20.39 -18.27
CA ASP A 535 -12.61 -18.98 -18.08
C ASP A 535 -11.33 -18.18 -18.35
N LYS A 536 -11.09 -17.84 -19.63
CA LYS A 536 -9.95 -17.00 -20.09
C LYS A 536 -10.08 -15.54 -19.64
N ASP A 537 -10.67 -15.31 -18.47
CA ASP A 537 -10.60 -14.03 -17.78
C ASP A 537 -9.13 -13.86 -17.37
N VAL A 538 -8.42 -12.93 -18.03
CA VAL A 538 -7.01 -12.63 -17.75
C VAL A 538 -6.79 -12.33 -16.26
N ASP A 539 -7.82 -11.84 -15.57
CA ASP A 539 -7.82 -11.62 -14.14
C ASP A 539 -7.66 -12.91 -13.32
N ILE A 540 -8.19 -14.06 -13.76
CA ILE A 540 -8.15 -15.30 -12.96
C ILE A 540 -6.73 -15.87 -12.90
N VAL A 541 -6.02 -15.91 -14.03
CA VAL A 541 -4.63 -16.40 -14.06
C VAL A 541 -3.70 -15.48 -13.26
N ASP A 542 -3.90 -14.16 -13.35
CA ASP A 542 -3.17 -13.21 -12.51
C ASP A 542 -3.47 -13.44 -11.01
N ILE A 543 -4.73 -13.61 -10.64
CA ILE A 543 -5.11 -13.90 -9.26
C ILE A 543 -4.51 -15.22 -8.78
N ALA A 544 -4.51 -16.25 -9.64
CA ALA A 544 -4.01 -17.58 -9.33
C ALA A 544 -2.50 -17.59 -9.08
N LYS A 545 -1.69 -16.91 -9.90
CA LYS A 545 -0.23 -16.89 -9.72
C LYS A 545 0.18 -16.23 -8.39
N PHE A 546 -0.50 -15.17 -7.98
CA PHE A 546 -0.26 -14.55 -6.66
C PHE A 546 -0.82 -15.40 -5.51
N ALA A 547 -1.97 -16.05 -5.69
CA ALA A 547 -2.50 -16.97 -4.69
C ALA A 547 -1.58 -18.19 -4.48
N ALA A 548 -1.07 -18.78 -5.56
CA ALA A 548 -0.12 -19.90 -5.53
C ALA A 548 1.17 -19.51 -4.81
N ALA A 549 1.71 -18.32 -5.08
CA ALA A 549 2.88 -17.80 -4.38
C ALA A 549 2.63 -17.70 -2.87
N GLU A 550 1.45 -17.28 -2.46
CA GLU A 550 1.17 -17.06 -1.04
C GLU A 550 0.81 -18.33 -0.26
N VAL A 551 0.43 -19.41 -0.93
CA VAL A 551 0.24 -20.73 -0.28
C VAL A 551 1.50 -21.17 0.47
N PHE A 552 2.69 -20.78 0.02
CA PHE A 552 3.95 -21.05 0.73
C PHE A 552 4.56 -19.83 1.44
N THR A 553 4.03 -18.61 1.27
CA THR A 553 4.55 -17.39 1.92
C THR A 553 3.68 -16.82 3.02
N ASP A 554 2.55 -17.44 3.38
CA ASP A 554 1.67 -16.98 4.48
C ASP A 554 2.31 -17.25 5.85
N ASP A 555 3.44 -16.61 6.13
CA ASP A 555 4.17 -16.68 7.39
C ASP A 555 4.17 -15.29 8.06
N TYR A 556 3.78 -15.26 9.33
CA TYR A 556 3.72 -14.05 10.15
C TYR A 556 4.91 -14.05 11.11
N SER A 557 5.86 -13.14 10.89
CA SER A 557 6.96 -12.77 11.79
C SER A 557 7.68 -13.94 12.51
N ASN A 558 8.92 -14.22 12.07
CA ASN A 558 9.88 -15.25 12.53
C ASN A 558 10.03 -16.52 11.66
N ALA A 559 9.67 -16.46 10.38
CA ALA A 559 10.21 -17.34 9.32
C ALA A 559 10.01 -18.86 9.51
N GLU A 560 8.95 -19.29 10.20
CA GLU A 560 8.59 -20.70 10.33
C GLU A 560 7.15 -20.92 9.87
N GLU A 561 6.92 -21.92 9.01
CA GLU A 561 5.56 -22.25 8.54
C GLU A 561 4.75 -22.93 9.67
N GLN A 562 3.43 -22.76 9.68
CA GLN A 562 2.57 -23.16 10.82
C GLN A 562 2.56 -24.67 11.07
N THR A 563 2.61 -25.49 10.02
CA THR A 563 2.70 -26.96 10.09
C THR A 563 4.06 -27.36 10.69
N ILE A 564 5.16 -26.72 10.29
CA ILE A 564 6.50 -26.92 10.87
C ILE A 564 6.46 -26.62 12.38
N SER A 565 5.96 -25.45 12.78
CA SER A 565 5.86 -25.07 14.20
C SER A 565 5.02 -26.08 15.02
N THR A 566 3.90 -26.53 14.45
CA THR A 566 3.02 -27.51 15.10
C THR A 566 3.73 -28.85 15.27
N MET A 567 4.43 -29.33 14.24
CA MET A 567 5.19 -30.58 14.30
C MET A 567 6.38 -30.52 15.24
N ASN A 568 7.14 -29.42 15.24
CA ASN A 568 8.23 -29.21 16.19
C ASN A 568 7.70 -29.17 17.64
N SER A 569 6.53 -28.56 17.86
CA SER A 569 5.84 -28.57 19.15
C SER A 569 5.38 -29.96 19.56
N PHE A 570 4.88 -30.77 18.61
CA PHE A 570 4.54 -32.17 18.85
C PHE A 570 5.77 -32.99 19.24
N ILE A 571 6.88 -32.88 18.50
CA ILE A 571 8.12 -33.62 18.79
C ILE A 571 8.63 -33.23 20.19
N LEU A 572 8.64 -31.94 20.52
CA LEU A 572 9.00 -31.45 21.85
C LEU A 572 8.07 -32.03 22.93
N ALA A 573 6.76 -32.06 22.68
CA ALA A 573 5.80 -32.65 23.61
C ALA A 573 6.07 -34.14 23.84
N MET A 574 6.42 -34.91 22.80
CA MET A 574 6.77 -36.33 22.94
C MET A 574 8.06 -36.55 23.75
N VAL A 575 9.02 -35.63 23.67
CA VAL A 575 10.24 -35.63 24.51
C VAL A 575 9.91 -35.36 25.98
N LEU A 576 9.00 -34.42 26.24
CA LEU A 576 8.65 -33.98 27.59
C LEU A 576 7.60 -34.88 28.28
N HIS A 577 6.79 -35.60 27.52
CA HIS A 577 5.67 -36.42 27.99
C HIS A 577 5.77 -37.87 27.46
N PRO A 578 6.76 -38.66 27.95
CA PRO A 578 6.96 -40.04 27.49
C PRO A 578 5.76 -40.95 27.78
N ASP A 579 4.98 -40.66 28.83
CA ASP A 579 3.75 -41.38 29.17
C ASP A 579 2.67 -41.26 28.08
N VAL A 580 2.51 -40.06 27.51
CA VAL A 580 1.63 -39.83 26.36
C VAL A 580 2.14 -40.62 25.15
N GLN A 581 3.46 -40.60 24.90
CA GLN A 581 4.05 -41.31 23.78
C GLN A 581 3.84 -42.83 23.87
N HIS A 582 4.05 -43.42 25.05
CA HIS A 582 3.84 -44.85 25.28
C HIS A 582 2.38 -45.28 25.06
N ARG A 583 1.42 -44.43 25.44
CA ARG A 583 0.00 -44.69 25.19
C ARG A 583 -0.34 -44.63 23.70
N ALA A 584 0.25 -43.68 22.97
CA ALA A 584 0.10 -43.59 21.53
C ALA A 584 0.67 -44.83 20.82
N HIS A 585 1.84 -45.31 21.25
CA HIS A 585 2.40 -46.57 20.77
C HIS A 585 1.50 -47.77 21.04
N ALA A 586 0.92 -47.86 22.24
CA ALA A 586 0.00 -48.94 22.57
C ALA A 586 -1.27 -48.93 21.69
N GLU A 587 -1.81 -47.75 21.37
CA GLU A 587 -2.94 -47.60 20.44
C GLU A 587 -2.55 -48.06 19.03
N LEU A 588 -1.39 -47.60 18.53
CA LEU A 588 -0.90 -47.98 17.20
C LEU A 588 -0.68 -49.50 17.09
N ASP A 589 -0.07 -50.11 18.11
CA ASP A 589 0.21 -51.54 18.11
C ASP A 589 -1.06 -52.38 18.17
N ALA A 590 -2.09 -51.91 18.90
CA ALA A 590 -3.36 -52.60 19.01
C ALA A 590 -4.22 -52.49 17.74
N THR A 591 -4.19 -51.35 17.05
CA THR A 591 -5.08 -51.06 15.91
C THR A 591 -4.44 -51.41 14.56
N ILE A 592 -3.18 -51.02 14.35
CA ILE A 592 -2.46 -51.15 13.06
C ILE A 592 -1.55 -52.38 13.06
N GLY A 593 -0.99 -52.71 14.22
CA GLY A 593 -0.01 -53.77 14.39
C GLY A 593 1.43 -53.34 14.08
N CYS A 594 2.38 -54.21 14.38
CA CYS A 594 3.80 -53.96 14.15
C CYS A 594 4.14 -54.24 12.67
N GLY A 595 4.41 -53.20 11.87
CA GLY A 595 5.02 -53.35 10.53
C GLY A 595 4.30 -52.65 9.38
N ASN A 596 3.17 -51.98 9.60
CA ASN A 596 2.52 -51.12 8.60
C ASN A 596 2.51 -49.66 9.06
N PHE A 597 2.71 -48.73 8.14
CA PHE A 597 2.48 -47.32 8.42
C PHE A 597 0.97 -47.06 8.52
N PRO A 598 0.52 -46.27 9.51
CA PRO A 598 -0.86 -45.81 9.55
C PRO A 598 -1.14 -44.92 8.33
N THR A 599 -2.30 -45.10 7.73
CA THR A 599 -2.80 -44.26 6.64
C THR A 599 -3.83 -43.28 7.18
N TYR A 600 -4.24 -42.30 6.36
CA TYR A 600 -5.33 -41.41 6.75
C TYR A 600 -6.64 -42.16 7.05
N GLU A 601 -6.93 -43.24 6.33
CA GLU A 601 -8.18 -44.01 6.53
C GLU A 601 -8.27 -44.63 7.93
N ASP A 602 -7.13 -44.78 8.62
CA ASP A 602 -7.06 -45.25 10.00
C ASP A 602 -7.42 -44.17 11.04
N GLN A 603 -7.57 -42.91 10.63
CA GLN A 603 -7.81 -41.78 11.54
C GLN A 603 -8.97 -42.03 12.50
N GLN A 604 -10.08 -42.59 12.02
CA GLN A 604 -11.26 -42.82 12.86
C GLN A 604 -11.01 -43.89 13.95
N ASN A 605 -10.02 -44.76 13.76
CA ASN A 605 -9.66 -45.86 14.66
C ASN A 605 -8.49 -45.51 15.59
N LEU A 606 -7.94 -44.29 15.50
CA LEU A 606 -6.81 -43.81 16.31
C LEU A 606 -7.22 -42.59 17.16
N PRO A 607 -8.18 -42.73 18.09
CA PRO A 607 -8.72 -41.61 18.86
C PRO A 607 -7.68 -40.91 19.74
N PHE A 608 -6.71 -41.61 20.30
CA PHE A 608 -5.66 -41.01 21.13
C PHE A 608 -4.61 -40.27 20.28
N ILE A 609 -4.28 -40.74 19.08
CA ILE A 609 -3.46 -39.95 18.12
C ILE A 609 -4.19 -38.66 17.72
N ASN A 610 -5.50 -38.71 17.44
CA ASN A 610 -6.29 -37.50 17.18
C ASN A 610 -6.29 -36.56 18.39
N ALA A 611 -6.31 -37.11 19.60
CA ALA A 611 -6.22 -36.35 20.83
C ALA A 611 -4.89 -35.61 20.97
N ILE A 612 -3.78 -36.24 20.60
CA ILE A 612 -2.44 -35.61 20.55
C ILE A 612 -2.43 -34.45 19.57
N LEU A 613 -2.99 -34.64 18.36
CA LEU A 613 -3.10 -33.57 17.36
C LEU A 613 -3.89 -32.36 17.91
N LYS A 614 -5.08 -32.62 18.48
CA LYS A 614 -5.92 -31.55 19.05
C LYS A 614 -5.22 -30.82 20.19
N GLU A 615 -4.60 -31.55 21.10
CA GLU A 615 -3.90 -30.94 22.25
C GLU A 615 -2.66 -30.15 21.81
N THR A 616 -1.95 -30.60 20.78
CA THR A 616 -0.81 -29.86 20.20
C THR A 616 -1.27 -28.51 19.66
N LEU A 617 -2.32 -28.48 18.83
CA LEU A 617 -2.86 -27.25 18.26
C LEU A 617 -3.47 -26.32 19.33
N ARG A 618 -4.08 -26.88 20.39
CA ARG A 618 -4.62 -26.10 21.50
C ARG A 618 -3.50 -25.46 22.34
N ARG A 619 -2.52 -26.26 22.78
CA ARG A 619 -1.49 -25.81 23.71
C ARG A 619 -0.45 -24.92 23.06
N TYR A 620 -0.11 -25.22 21.81
CA TYR A 620 0.96 -24.58 21.03
C TYR A 620 0.40 -23.96 19.76
N THR A 621 -0.70 -23.20 19.90
CA THR A 621 -1.36 -22.49 18.80
C THR A 621 -0.37 -21.63 18.01
N PRO A 622 -0.02 -21.99 16.76
CA PRO A 622 1.07 -21.33 16.05
C PRO A 622 0.83 -19.83 15.86
N ILE A 623 -0.41 -19.44 15.50
CA ILE A 623 -0.80 -18.04 15.34
C ILE A 623 -1.61 -17.59 16.56
N PRO A 624 -1.01 -16.86 17.52
CA PRO A 624 -1.70 -16.47 18.74
C PRO A 624 -2.69 -15.31 18.56
N LEU A 625 -2.43 -14.42 17.59
CA LEU A 625 -3.15 -13.14 17.47
C LEU A 625 -3.36 -12.76 16.00
N VAL A 626 -4.58 -12.37 15.62
CA VAL A 626 -4.85 -11.84 14.27
C VAL A 626 -5.66 -10.54 14.29
N HIS A 627 -5.44 -9.73 13.26
CA HIS A 627 -6.03 -8.39 13.12
C HIS A 627 -7.21 -8.40 12.15
N ARG A 628 -8.30 -7.71 12.49
CA ARG A 628 -9.45 -7.43 11.63
C ARG A 628 -9.85 -5.96 11.73
N LYS A 629 -10.56 -5.48 10.71
CA LYS A 629 -11.19 -4.15 10.69
C LYS A 629 -12.63 -4.24 10.18
N PRO A 630 -13.58 -3.57 10.83
CA PRO A 630 -14.94 -3.45 10.32
C PRO A 630 -14.97 -2.48 9.13
N SER A 631 -15.61 -2.88 8.03
CA SER A 631 -15.76 -2.08 6.82
C SER A 631 -16.73 -0.91 6.98
N THR A 632 -17.60 -0.96 7.98
CA THR A 632 -18.64 0.01 8.33
C THR A 632 -18.82 0.07 9.84
N ASP A 633 -19.43 1.14 10.35
CA ASP A 633 -19.81 1.26 11.76
C ASP A 633 -20.75 0.10 12.17
N ASP A 634 -20.62 -0.36 13.41
CA ASP A 634 -21.43 -1.45 13.97
C ASP A 634 -21.73 -1.24 15.46
N THR A 635 -22.78 -1.92 15.94
CA THR A 635 -23.11 -1.99 17.36
C THR A 635 -23.36 -3.45 17.74
N VAL A 636 -22.69 -3.92 18.79
CA VAL A 636 -22.77 -5.31 19.26
C VAL A 636 -22.91 -5.32 20.77
N HIS A 637 -23.95 -5.97 21.29
CA HIS A 637 -24.29 -5.99 22.73
C HIS A 637 -24.30 -4.59 23.36
N ASP A 638 -24.96 -3.64 22.68
CA ASP A 638 -24.99 -2.21 23.03
C ASP A 638 -23.66 -1.45 22.96
N PHE A 639 -22.56 -2.11 22.63
CA PHE A 639 -21.25 -1.48 22.46
C PHE A 639 -21.00 -1.08 21.01
N PHE A 640 -20.59 0.18 20.82
CA PHE A 640 -20.33 0.74 19.51
C PHE A 640 -18.90 0.42 19.02
N ILE A 641 -18.80 -0.09 17.81
CA ILE A 641 -17.56 -0.38 17.09
C ILE A 641 -17.51 0.51 15.84
N ALA A 642 -16.61 1.49 15.83
CA ALA A 642 -16.46 2.37 14.67
C ALA A 642 -15.79 1.64 13.50
N LYS A 643 -16.12 2.02 12.28
CA LYS A 643 -15.42 1.64 11.05
C LYS A 643 -13.90 1.80 11.23
N ASP A 644 -13.15 0.85 10.67
CA ASP A 644 -11.69 0.80 10.68
C ASP A 644 -11.03 0.66 12.08
N THR A 645 -11.82 0.50 13.16
CA THR A 645 -11.30 0.15 14.49
C THR A 645 -10.55 -1.19 14.40
N MET A 646 -9.37 -1.27 14.99
CA MET A 646 -8.59 -2.51 14.97
C MET A 646 -9.22 -3.52 15.94
N VAL A 647 -9.57 -4.69 15.44
CA VAL A 647 -10.09 -5.81 16.23
C VAL A 647 -9.01 -6.88 16.28
N LEU A 648 -8.49 -7.15 17.47
CA LEU A 648 -7.53 -8.21 17.75
C LEU A 648 -8.26 -9.46 18.22
N VAL A 649 -8.07 -10.56 17.50
CA VAL A 649 -8.62 -11.87 17.85
C VAL A 649 -7.53 -12.66 18.52
N ASN A 650 -7.63 -12.86 19.83
CA ASN A 650 -6.62 -13.54 20.64
C ASN A 650 -6.91 -15.04 20.71
N PHE A 651 -6.43 -15.79 19.71
CA PHE A 651 -6.59 -17.24 19.66
C PHE A 651 -5.89 -17.92 20.84
N TRP A 652 -4.71 -17.44 21.23
CA TRP A 652 -4.02 -17.98 22.41
C TRP A 652 -4.87 -17.82 23.67
N GLY A 653 -5.45 -16.63 23.88
CA GLY A 653 -6.33 -16.36 25.03
C GLY A 653 -7.62 -17.19 25.01
N MET A 654 -8.15 -17.51 23.84
CA MET A 654 -9.29 -18.43 23.70
C MET A 654 -8.89 -19.88 24.04
N LEU A 655 -7.77 -20.37 23.50
CA LEU A 655 -7.32 -21.76 23.61
C LEU A 655 -6.59 -22.09 24.93
N ASN A 656 -6.26 -21.07 25.72
CA ASN A 656 -5.67 -21.19 27.07
C ASN A 656 -6.60 -20.65 28.17
N ASP A 657 -7.88 -20.50 27.89
CA ASP A 657 -8.88 -20.11 28.87
C ASP A 657 -9.12 -21.22 29.91
N PRO A 658 -8.83 -21.01 31.21
CA PRO A 658 -9.03 -22.03 32.23
C PRO A 658 -10.50 -22.37 32.48
N SER A 659 -11.45 -21.51 32.09
CA SER A 659 -12.89 -21.80 32.19
C SER A 659 -13.41 -22.71 31.07
N THR A 660 -12.73 -22.69 29.92
CA THR A 660 -13.04 -23.58 28.78
C THR A 660 -12.17 -24.84 28.81
N TYR A 661 -10.91 -24.71 29.22
CA TYR A 661 -9.91 -25.77 29.22
C TYR A 661 -9.31 -25.91 30.63
N PRO A 662 -9.85 -26.81 31.47
CA PRO A 662 -9.30 -27.05 32.80
C PRO A 662 -7.82 -27.43 32.74
N ASP A 663 -7.00 -26.76 33.56
CA ASP A 663 -5.54 -26.90 33.53
C ASP A 663 -4.96 -26.68 32.11
N PRO A 664 -5.06 -25.44 31.58
CA PRO A 664 -4.73 -25.16 30.17
C PRO A 664 -3.23 -25.20 29.88
N ALA A 665 -2.37 -25.07 30.90
CA ALA A 665 -0.92 -25.04 30.77
C ALA A 665 -0.31 -26.43 30.56
N SER A 666 -0.96 -27.49 31.06
CA SER A 666 -0.51 -28.87 30.89
C SER A 666 -0.86 -29.41 29.51
N PHE A 667 0.04 -30.20 28.93
CA PHE A 667 -0.22 -30.95 27.71
C PHE A 667 -0.94 -32.26 28.07
N ARG A 668 -2.26 -32.31 27.86
CA ARG A 668 -3.12 -33.42 28.30
C ARG A 668 -4.06 -33.92 27.20
N PRO A 669 -3.59 -34.80 26.29
CA PRO A 669 -4.43 -35.36 25.24
C PRO A 669 -5.69 -36.07 25.75
N GLU A 670 -5.68 -36.61 26.97
CA GLU A 670 -6.82 -37.31 27.59
C GLU A 670 -8.10 -36.47 27.61
N ARG A 671 -7.96 -35.14 27.59
CA ARG A 671 -9.05 -34.18 27.45
C ARG A 671 -9.99 -34.51 26.28
N TRP A 672 -9.48 -35.13 25.23
CA TRP A 672 -10.21 -35.44 24.01
C TRP A 672 -10.68 -36.88 23.91
N THR A 673 -10.26 -37.75 24.83
CA THR A 673 -10.69 -39.16 24.89
C THR A 673 -11.63 -39.45 26.06
N CYS A 674 -11.68 -38.56 27.06
CA CYS A 674 -12.64 -38.62 28.15
C CYS A 674 -13.92 -37.84 27.79
N ASP A 675 -15.01 -38.10 28.52
CA ASP A 675 -16.28 -37.35 28.40
C ASP A 675 -16.18 -35.92 29.00
N ASP A 676 -15.22 -35.12 28.53
CA ASP A 676 -15.14 -33.69 28.86
C ASP A 676 -16.19 -32.93 28.03
N THR A 677 -17.19 -32.38 28.73
CA THR A 677 -18.27 -31.58 28.13
C THR A 677 -18.00 -30.08 28.12
N THR A 678 -16.91 -29.63 28.77
CA THR A 678 -16.56 -28.21 28.90
C THR A 678 -15.62 -27.73 27.80
N SER A 679 -14.69 -28.57 27.36
CA SER A 679 -13.69 -28.23 26.36
C SER A 679 -14.30 -28.05 24.96
N ILE A 680 -14.02 -26.90 24.34
CA ILE A 680 -14.37 -26.66 22.94
C ILE A 680 -13.29 -27.26 22.04
N ASP A 681 -13.68 -28.01 21.01
CA ASP A 681 -12.74 -28.55 20.02
C ASP A 681 -11.84 -27.44 19.43
N PRO A 682 -10.51 -27.51 19.59
CA PRO A 682 -9.58 -26.46 19.18
C PRO A 682 -9.58 -26.26 17.66
N LEU A 683 -9.93 -27.30 16.88
CA LEU A 683 -10.04 -27.21 15.42
C LEU A 683 -11.15 -26.23 14.97
N LYS A 684 -12.10 -25.92 15.86
CA LYS A 684 -13.16 -24.90 15.62
C LYS A 684 -12.71 -23.47 15.95
N VAL A 685 -11.48 -23.27 16.41
CA VAL A 685 -10.95 -21.97 16.87
C VAL A 685 -9.61 -21.65 16.22
N VAL A 686 -8.66 -22.59 16.21
CA VAL A 686 -7.27 -22.39 15.74
C VAL A 686 -7.18 -21.92 14.29
N PHE A 687 -8.10 -22.34 13.44
CA PHE A 687 -8.17 -21.95 12.02
C PHE A 687 -8.92 -20.63 11.77
N GLY A 688 -9.39 -19.96 12.83
CA GLY A 688 -10.17 -18.73 12.74
C GLY A 688 -11.62 -18.94 12.33
N PHE A 689 -12.26 -17.84 11.88
CA PHE A 689 -13.72 -17.76 11.74
C PHE A 689 -14.15 -17.09 10.42
N GLY A 690 -15.32 -17.50 9.91
CA GLY A 690 -16.05 -16.86 8.81
C GLY A 690 -15.27 -16.70 7.50
N ARG A 691 -15.45 -15.55 6.82
CA ARG A 691 -14.89 -15.29 5.46
C ARG A 691 -13.36 -15.33 5.37
N ARG A 692 -12.67 -15.24 6.52
CA ARG A 692 -11.21 -15.26 6.62
C ARG A 692 -10.69 -16.51 7.37
N LEU A 693 -11.53 -17.54 7.54
CA LEU A 693 -11.12 -18.85 8.06
C LEU A 693 -9.99 -19.45 7.20
N CYS A 694 -9.07 -20.19 7.80
CA CYS A 694 -7.92 -20.76 7.09
C CYS A 694 -8.39 -21.60 5.89
N PRO A 695 -7.99 -21.25 4.64
CA PRO A 695 -8.38 -22.04 3.48
C PRO A 695 -7.70 -23.42 3.49
N GLY A 696 -6.51 -23.54 4.09
CA GLY A 696 -5.70 -24.76 4.21
C GLY A 696 -6.13 -25.73 5.32
N ARG A 697 -7.23 -25.48 6.04
CA ARG A 697 -7.67 -26.26 7.22
C ARG A 697 -7.67 -27.78 6.97
N LEU A 698 -8.32 -28.23 5.89
CA LEU A 698 -8.47 -29.67 5.61
C LEU A 698 -7.12 -30.32 5.30
N LEU A 699 -6.29 -29.65 4.51
CA LEU A 699 -4.94 -30.12 4.18
C LEU A 699 -4.07 -30.21 5.45
N ALA A 700 -4.12 -29.19 6.30
CA ALA A 700 -3.34 -29.15 7.54
C ALA A 700 -3.75 -30.25 8.53
N GLU A 701 -5.06 -30.49 8.70
CA GLU A 701 -5.57 -31.56 9.56
C GLU A 701 -5.07 -32.94 9.10
N ASP A 702 -5.20 -33.25 7.81
CA ASP A 702 -4.77 -34.52 7.24
C ASP A 702 -3.24 -34.69 7.31
N LEU A 703 -2.49 -33.66 6.90
CA LEU A 703 -1.02 -33.68 6.89
C LEU A 703 -0.44 -33.84 8.30
N LEU A 704 -0.95 -33.09 9.28
CA LEU A 704 -0.48 -33.19 10.66
C LEU A 704 -0.82 -34.56 11.27
N PHE A 705 -2.03 -35.07 11.02
CA PHE A 705 -2.40 -36.42 11.48
C PHE A 705 -1.44 -37.47 10.94
N MET A 706 -1.24 -37.51 9.61
CA MET A 706 -0.39 -38.50 8.94
C MET A 706 1.08 -38.41 9.39
N MET A 707 1.61 -37.19 9.58
CA MET A 707 2.98 -37.02 10.08
C MET A 707 3.12 -37.48 11.53
N ILE A 708 2.19 -37.11 12.41
CA ILE A 708 2.22 -37.50 13.82
C ILE A 708 2.14 -39.03 13.93
N SER A 709 1.17 -39.65 13.25
CA SER A 709 0.95 -41.10 13.31
C SER A 709 2.16 -41.88 12.76
N SER A 710 2.70 -41.47 11.62
CA SER A 710 3.83 -42.17 10.99
C SER A 710 5.15 -41.96 11.73
N THR A 711 5.36 -40.78 12.35
CA THR A 711 6.51 -40.54 13.22
C THR A 711 6.45 -41.43 14.46
N LEU A 712 5.30 -41.52 15.13
CA LEU A 712 5.11 -42.39 16.31
C LEU A 712 5.15 -43.87 15.96
N ALA A 713 4.73 -44.26 14.76
CA ALA A 713 4.82 -45.65 14.31
C ALA A 713 6.27 -46.12 14.14
N LEU A 714 7.18 -45.25 13.69
CA LEU A 714 8.58 -45.59 13.43
C LEU A 714 9.52 -45.32 14.61
N PHE A 715 9.29 -44.26 15.38
CA PHE A 715 10.26 -43.78 16.36
C PHE A 715 9.72 -43.78 17.81
N GLU A 716 10.65 -44.03 18.73
CA GLU A 716 10.62 -43.64 20.13
C GLU A 716 11.49 -42.37 20.27
N ILE A 717 10.88 -41.25 20.63
CA ILE A 717 11.52 -39.94 20.76
C ILE A 717 11.85 -39.68 22.23
N SER A 718 13.11 -39.37 22.53
CA SER A 718 13.59 -39.19 23.91
C SER A 718 14.53 -37.98 24.03
N PRO A 719 14.73 -37.42 25.23
CA PRO A 719 15.75 -36.40 25.45
C PRO A 719 17.15 -36.98 25.26
N PRO A 720 18.11 -36.19 24.73
CA PRO A 720 19.48 -36.64 24.56
C PRO A 720 20.10 -37.05 25.90
N THR A 721 21.09 -37.94 25.85
CA THR A 721 21.85 -38.35 27.04
C THR A 721 23.19 -37.62 27.10
N ASN A 722 23.59 -37.20 28.30
CA ASN A 722 24.93 -36.62 28.52
C ASN A 722 26.00 -37.73 28.64
N GLU A 723 27.27 -37.32 28.78
CA GLU A 723 28.41 -38.25 28.96
C GLU A 723 28.25 -39.18 30.19
N ALA A 724 27.44 -38.80 31.17
CA ALA A 724 27.11 -39.61 32.35
C ALA A 724 25.89 -40.54 32.15
N GLY A 725 25.32 -40.60 30.95
CA GLY A 725 24.14 -41.42 30.62
C GLY A 725 22.82 -40.87 31.16
N GLN A 726 22.78 -39.63 31.63
CA GLN A 726 21.57 -38.98 32.16
C GLN A 726 20.84 -38.21 31.07
N HIS A 727 19.50 -38.24 31.10
CA HIS A 727 18.66 -37.47 30.20
C HIS A 727 18.81 -35.96 30.43
N VAL A 728 19.05 -35.22 29.35
CA VAL A 728 19.10 -33.76 29.32
C VAL A 728 17.84 -33.27 28.63
N TYR A 729 16.86 -32.85 29.43
CA TYR A 729 15.60 -32.34 28.89
C TYR A 729 15.80 -30.96 28.25
N PRO A 730 15.18 -30.70 27.09
CA PRO A 730 15.17 -29.37 26.50
C PRO A 730 14.42 -28.39 27.42
N THR A 731 14.78 -27.10 27.36
CA THR A 731 14.20 -26.05 28.21
C THR A 731 12.69 -25.85 27.98
N GLY A 732 12.18 -26.28 26.83
CA GLY A 732 10.79 -26.07 26.43
C GLY A 732 10.47 -24.60 26.13
N GLU A 733 11.50 -23.79 25.83
CA GLU A 733 11.32 -22.38 25.50
C GLU A 733 10.73 -22.21 24.09
N TYR A 734 9.86 -21.21 23.98
CA TYR A 734 9.17 -20.83 22.74
C TYR A 734 9.54 -19.41 22.35
N SER A 735 9.52 -19.17 21.04
CA SER A 735 9.63 -17.84 20.44
C SER A 735 8.69 -16.82 21.11
N ASP A 736 9.12 -15.57 21.09
CA ASP A 736 8.47 -14.45 21.75
C ASP A 736 7.86 -13.43 20.76
N GLY A 737 8.05 -13.68 19.45
CA GLY A 737 7.54 -12.92 18.30
C GLY A 737 6.12 -13.31 17.85
N GLY A 738 5.67 -12.88 16.67
CA GLY A 738 4.26 -13.02 16.27
C GLY A 738 3.79 -14.43 15.87
N MET A 739 4.69 -15.42 15.84
CA MET A 739 4.36 -16.85 15.82
C MET A 739 4.91 -17.55 17.06
N ILE A 740 4.16 -18.53 17.58
CA ILE A 740 4.58 -19.45 18.63
C ILE A 740 5.22 -20.67 17.97
N ALA A 741 6.51 -20.87 18.19
CA ALA A 741 7.26 -22.05 17.79
C ALA A 741 8.35 -22.36 18.84
N PRO A 742 8.70 -23.63 19.07
CA PRO A 742 9.76 -23.97 20.02
C PRO A 742 11.11 -23.49 19.49
N LEU A 743 11.98 -23.01 20.38
CA LEU A 743 13.36 -22.73 20.02
C LEU A 743 14.08 -24.03 19.61
N PRO A 744 15.14 -23.97 18.78
CA PRO A 744 15.89 -25.15 18.37
C PRO A 744 16.29 -26.02 19.57
N PHE A 745 15.93 -27.29 19.53
CA PHE A 745 16.17 -28.24 20.61
C PHE A 745 16.71 -29.56 20.05
N LYS A 746 17.40 -30.32 20.93
CA LYS A 746 17.93 -31.64 20.60
C LYS A 746 17.05 -32.74 21.15
N CYS A 747 16.92 -33.83 20.42
CA CYS A 747 16.26 -35.06 20.85
C CYS A 747 16.88 -36.27 20.15
N THR A 748 16.59 -37.47 20.66
CA THR A 748 17.07 -38.73 20.13
C THR A 748 15.88 -39.49 19.54
N PHE A 749 15.98 -39.84 18.26
CA PHE A 749 15.04 -40.72 17.56
C PHE A 749 15.58 -42.14 17.57
N LYS A 750 14.89 -43.03 18.28
CA LYS A 750 15.23 -44.46 18.34
C LYS A 750 14.21 -45.27 17.57
N VAL A 751 14.67 -46.12 16.65
CA VAL A 751 13.79 -46.98 15.84
C VAL A 751 13.05 -47.97 16.73
N ARG A 752 11.71 -48.00 16.64
CA ARG A 752 10.86 -48.98 17.34
C ARG A 752 10.52 -50.20 16.48
N SER A 753 10.25 -50.01 15.18
CA SER A 753 9.97 -51.09 14.23
C SER A 753 11.07 -51.19 13.18
N LYS A 754 11.74 -52.34 13.15
CA LYS A 754 12.78 -52.63 12.16
C LYS A 754 12.20 -52.82 10.76
N GLU A 755 10.98 -53.34 10.69
CA GLU A 755 10.23 -53.55 9.45
C GLU A 755 9.92 -52.21 8.79
N LEU A 756 9.35 -51.26 9.54
CA LEU A 756 9.07 -49.92 9.04
C LEU A 756 10.34 -49.17 8.66
N ALA A 757 11.40 -49.30 9.47
CA ALA A 757 12.71 -48.73 9.15
C ALA A 757 13.27 -49.28 7.83
N ALA A 758 13.12 -50.57 7.57
CA ALA A 758 13.52 -51.18 6.30
C ALA A 758 12.69 -50.64 5.13
N THR A 759 11.38 -50.47 5.30
CA THR A 759 10.48 -49.91 4.28
C THR A 759 10.90 -48.49 3.87
N VAL A 760 11.17 -47.60 4.83
CA VAL A 760 11.62 -46.23 4.50
C VAL A 760 13.06 -46.20 4.02
N SER A 761 13.94 -47.08 4.50
CA SER A 761 15.32 -47.15 4.03
C SER A 761 15.42 -47.52 2.56
N ALA A 762 14.47 -48.31 2.04
CA ALA A 762 14.42 -48.71 0.63
C ALA A 762 13.98 -47.59 -0.33
N LEU A 763 13.60 -46.40 0.17
CA LEU A 763 13.21 -45.25 -0.65
C LEU A 763 14.40 -44.41 -1.14
N GLY A 764 15.56 -44.55 -0.50
CA GLY A 764 16.84 -43.93 -0.91
C GLY A 764 17.76 -44.95 -1.55
#